data_AF-A0A2N2JBR3-F1
#
_entry.id   AF-A0A2N2JBR3-F1
#
_cell.length_a   1.000
_cell.length_b   1.000
_cell.length_c   1.000
_cell.angle_alpha   90.00
_cell.angle_beta   90.00
_cell.angle_gamma   90.00
#
_symmetry.space_group_name_H-M   'P 1'
#
loop_
_entity.id
_entity.type
_entity.pdbx_description
1 polymer ?
#
loop_
_entity_poly.entity_id
_entity_poly.type
_entity_poly.pdbx_seq_one_letter_code
_entity_poly.pdbx_strand_id
1 'polypeptide(L)'
;MVALLLAHCTSESTDAPGARLAIDVAPLNLVGVGDVVWDLEVVNGASTPETVWQRRVSSSRYGDGAGSASYVGTCDAASNPNTVRVWVVGVYGAAVTDPGSFNRGATDGVGAVTFTGAPLAFQNPTASAALTREVDCLANSDVAVAFDVALMRPARQGFFDIAVNFSDIFCSAKFDCCDDANANDACDDGEDIDLLFTAGDGRGRTMVLGFACTAGTDATDATTLYMNDLAFDCTSPTSGFVADFSVNPAGATPGNQCDAGDMASCDAVIDPAPAQADTYLFQIAVYRGDELLQSEGGAAHKVYWNVALGVKAGIGDCVLRTGATADNPNDARDGLVGGVVSRGAVYPYVAWDVPLGTCASEPLSFDGTTSVQTDYTETTATGATSFGYAFAPGAPPAPVCAAPCLNGGACTGPNTCTCTGSWTGATCDTAACGAGQSDCPMKSCKAVLAAGGSTGDGAYAIDPDGPGVGAPAFDVWCDMTTDDGGWTLVGYNQGVDRTFLTGTWHAVAGALVPQPSSQAAMSPAVAALLDYSELGFYLDDPQWDDAARSYTGFWIGDDPLSTYNLASNACQLLRPTDAGQWQGKLVYFAGDGANDNGCAGGGSYFASGHTCDDGGGGVTTNNSWPTNGGDTMWGYNCISSYSPTGAYKNSAIHNQGLHAYYVR
;
A
#
# COMPACT_ATOMS: atom_id res chain seq x y z
N MET A 1 3.12 -45.85 18.60
CA MET A 1 2.87 -46.23 20.00
C MET A 1 4.15 -46.82 20.57
N VAL A 2 4.39 -46.57 21.85
CA VAL A 2 5.56 -46.89 22.69
C VAL A 2 6.64 -45.80 22.72
N ALA A 3 6.75 -45.23 23.93
CA ALA A 3 7.60 -44.14 24.39
C ALA A 3 8.92 -44.65 24.99
N LEU A 4 9.92 -43.77 25.10
CA LEU A 4 10.76 -43.70 26.31
C LEU A 4 11.46 -42.33 26.43
N LEU A 5 10.92 -41.47 27.30
CA LEU A 5 11.66 -40.37 27.93
C LEU A 5 12.61 -40.96 28.97
N LEU A 6 13.87 -40.54 28.96
CA LEU A 6 14.76 -40.50 30.13
C LEU A 6 15.77 -39.36 29.94
N ALA A 7 15.43 -38.19 30.49
CA ALA A 7 16.30 -37.04 30.62
C ALA A 7 17.43 -37.35 31.64
N HIS A 8 18.67 -37.06 31.25
CA HIS A 8 19.81 -36.99 32.16
C HIS A 8 19.95 -35.54 32.67
N CYS A 9 19.72 -35.31 33.96
CA CYS A 9 20.08 -34.05 34.62
C CYS A 9 21.58 -34.03 34.92
N THR A 10 22.31 -33.11 34.30
CA THR A 10 23.53 -32.53 34.86
C THR A 10 23.27 -31.06 35.14
N SER A 11 23.64 -30.63 36.35
CA SER A 11 23.32 -29.34 36.97
C SER A 11 23.69 -28.12 36.13
N GLU A 12 22.69 -27.36 35.68
CA GLU A 12 22.83 -25.94 35.32
C GLU A 12 22.40 -25.07 36.51
N SER A 13 23.09 -23.94 36.64
CA SER A 13 22.83 -22.90 37.62
C SER A 13 21.39 -22.38 37.51
N THR A 14 20.84 -22.00 38.66
CA THR A 14 19.53 -21.38 38.81
C THR A 14 19.51 -19.99 38.17
N ASP A 15 19.24 -19.91 36.87
CA ASP A 15 18.90 -18.64 36.22
C ASP A 15 17.53 -18.14 36.68
N ALA A 16 17.48 -16.87 37.07
CA ALA A 16 16.25 -16.14 37.35
C ALA A 16 15.29 -16.20 36.15
N PRO A 17 13.97 -15.98 36.33
CA PRO A 17 13.02 -15.91 35.21
C PRO A 17 13.36 -14.69 34.34
N GLY A 18 14.24 -14.89 33.36
CA GLY A 18 14.62 -13.93 32.33
C GLY A 18 13.72 -14.06 31.11
N ALA A 19 13.59 -12.98 30.34
CA ALA A 19 12.99 -13.02 29.01
C ALA A 19 13.75 -14.02 28.14
N ARG A 20 13.01 -14.84 27.38
CA ARG A 20 13.58 -15.86 26.50
C ARG A 20 13.30 -15.48 25.05
N LEU A 21 14.23 -15.85 24.19
CA LEU A 21 14.21 -15.56 22.77
C LEU A 21 14.40 -16.88 22.00
N ALA A 22 13.45 -17.26 21.16
CA ALA A 22 13.58 -18.38 20.24
C ALA A 22 14.07 -17.87 18.88
N ILE A 23 15.17 -18.42 18.39
CA ILE A 23 15.75 -18.09 17.08
C ILE A 23 15.64 -19.31 16.19
N ASP A 24 14.89 -19.19 15.09
CA ASP A 24 14.76 -20.21 14.06
C ASP A 24 15.48 -19.75 12.77
N VAL A 25 16.31 -20.62 12.18
CA VAL A 25 17.02 -20.37 10.93
C VAL A 25 16.79 -21.53 9.97
N ALA A 26 16.38 -21.29 8.73
CA ALA A 26 16.11 -22.34 7.74
C ALA A 26 16.70 -22.02 6.35
N PRO A 27 17.39 -22.98 5.69
CA PRO A 27 17.82 -22.86 4.30
C PRO A 27 16.86 -23.53 3.33
N LEU A 28 16.77 -22.94 2.15
CA LEU A 28 15.63 -23.17 1.28
C LEU A 28 15.75 -24.32 0.27
N ASN A 29 16.94 -24.92 0.06
CA ASN A 29 17.08 -26.10 -0.82
C ASN A 29 18.24 -27.02 -0.43
N LEU A 30 17.91 -28.30 -0.22
CA LEU A 30 18.67 -29.23 0.62
C LEU A 30 19.30 -30.40 -0.14
N VAL A 31 19.22 -30.43 -1.48
CA VAL A 31 19.71 -31.56 -2.26
C VAL A 31 21.23 -31.69 -2.14
N GLY A 32 21.68 -32.64 -1.32
CA GLY A 32 23.10 -32.87 -1.05
C GLY A 32 23.70 -32.03 0.09
N VAL A 33 22.87 -31.32 0.86
CA VAL A 33 23.27 -30.67 2.13
C VAL A 33 22.95 -31.62 3.28
N GLY A 34 23.94 -31.90 4.12
CA GLY A 34 23.81 -32.72 5.33
C GLY A 34 24.13 -31.97 6.62
N ASP A 35 24.60 -30.73 6.55
CA ASP A 35 24.63 -29.81 7.68
C ASP A 35 24.85 -28.34 7.24
N VAL A 36 24.32 -27.40 8.02
CA VAL A 36 24.72 -25.98 7.98
C VAL A 36 25.12 -25.54 9.38
N VAL A 37 26.22 -24.81 9.48
CA VAL A 37 26.75 -24.25 10.74
C VAL A 37 26.45 -22.76 10.78
N TRP A 38 25.87 -22.31 11.89
CA TRP A 38 25.40 -20.95 12.11
C TRP A 38 26.04 -20.35 13.36
N ASP A 39 26.44 -19.08 13.30
CA ASP A 39 26.77 -18.27 14.48
C ASP A 39 25.61 -17.32 14.80
N LEU A 40 25.22 -17.28 16.07
CA LEU A 40 24.13 -16.47 16.60
C LEU A 40 24.69 -15.51 17.66
N GLU A 41 24.29 -14.23 17.64
CA GLU A 41 24.61 -13.23 18.66
C GLU A 41 23.35 -12.45 19.06
N VAL A 42 23.20 -12.13 20.34
CA VAL A 42 22.17 -11.20 20.84
C VAL A 42 22.86 -10.06 21.58
N VAL A 43 22.58 -8.82 21.15
CA VAL A 43 23.10 -7.57 21.72
C VAL A 43 21.93 -6.77 22.29
N ASN A 44 22.08 -6.18 23.48
CA ASN A 44 21.02 -5.35 24.06
C ASN A 44 21.00 -3.91 23.51
N GLY A 45 19.87 -3.23 23.65
CA GLY A 45 19.65 -1.84 23.22
C GLY A 45 20.12 -0.78 24.22
N ALA A 46 21.09 -1.11 25.09
CA ALA A 46 21.61 -0.16 26.06
C ALA A 46 22.38 0.98 25.35
N SER A 47 22.49 2.14 26.03
CA SER A 47 23.26 3.30 25.49
C SER A 47 24.71 2.97 25.11
N THR A 48 25.27 1.93 25.72
CA THR A 48 26.47 1.23 25.23
C THR A 48 26.05 -0.24 25.03
N PRO A 49 25.86 -0.70 23.78
CA PRO A 49 25.36 -2.03 23.51
C PRO A 49 26.31 -3.11 24.05
N GLU A 50 25.75 -4.12 24.73
CA GLU A 50 26.48 -5.26 25.28
C GLU A 50 25.96 -6.57 24.68
N THR A 51 26.87 -7.47 24.29
CA THR A 51 26.50 -8.84 23.89
C THR A 51 25.95 -9.58 25.11
N VAL A 52 24.65 -9.90 25.07
CA VAL A 52 23.93 -10.72 26.06
C VAL A 52 24.47 -12.14 26.03
N TRP A 53 24.50 -12.75 24.85
CA TRP A 53 25.13 -14.04 24.60
C TRP A 53 25.44 -14.21 23.11
N GLN A 54 26.26 -15.20 22.80
CA GLN A 54 26.54 -15.63 21.45
C GLN A 54 26.79 -17.14 21.42
N ARG A 55 26.50 -17.82 20.31
CA ARG A 55 26.61 -19.27 20.22
C ARG A 55 26.74 -19.74 18.78
N ARG A 56 27.52 -20.80 18.59
CA ARG A 56 27.55 -21.58 17.35
C ARG A 56 26.60 -22.77 17.44
N VAL A 57 25.79 -22.98 16.40
CA VAL A 57 24.88 -24.11 16.27
C VAL A 57 25.06 -24.80 14.92
N SER A 58 24.67 -26.07 14.83
CA SER A 58 24.61 -26.83 13.57
C SER A 58 23.20 -27.39 13.38
N SER A 59 22.75 -27.46 12.13
CA SER A 59 21.44 -28.01 11.80
C SER A 59 21.26 -29.47 12.24
N SER A 60 22.33 -30.27 12.19
CA SER A 60 22.31 -31.67 12.62
C SER A 60 22.07 -31.87 14.11
N ARG A 61 22.42 -30.88 14.94
CA ARG A 61 22.28 -30.93 16.40
C ARG A 61 21.11 -30.12 16.93
N TYR A 62 20.80 -29.02 16.26
CA TYR A 62 19.81 -28.03 16.70
C TYR A 62 18.62 -27.88 15.75
N GLY A 63 18.51 -28.71 14.71
CA GLY A 63 17.34 -28.72 13.84
C GLY A 63 17.23 -30.01 13.02
N ASP A 64 17.10 -29.88 11.71
CA ASP A 64 16.68 -30.95 10.81
C ASP A 64 17.82 -31.79 10.20
N GLY A 65 19.08 -31.41 10.43
CA GLY A 65 20.24 -32.03 9.76
C GLY A 65 20.26 -31.84 8.25
N ALA A 66 19.45 -30.91 7.77
CA ALA A 66 19.37 -30.50 6.39
C ALA A 66 19.39 -28.96 6.35
N GLY A 67 20.07 -28.33 7.31
CA GLY A 67 20.38 -26.91 7.31
C GLY A 67 19.54 -26.02 8.23
N SER A 68 18.34 -26.42 8.65
CA SER A 68 17.55 -25.64 9.61
C SER A 68 18.06 -25.83 11.05
N ALA A 69 18.03 -24.79 11.87
CA ALA A 69 18.40 -24.82 13.28
C ALA A 69 17.48 -23.92 14.12
N SER A 70 17.14 -24.38 15.33
CA SER A 70 16.40 -23.61 16.33
C SER A 70 17.19 -23.53 17.63
N TYR A 71 17.25 -22.34 18.23
CA TYR A 71 17.94 -22.12 19.49
C TYR A 71 17.18 -21.15 20.40
N VAL A 72 17.04 -21.53 21.67
CA VAL A 72 16.43 -20.67 22.70
C VAL A 72 17.52 -20.08 23.60
N GLY A 73 17.61 -18.76 23.64
CA GLY A 73 18.52 -17.99 24.48
C GLY A 73 17.80 -16.99 25.39
N THR A 74 18.55 -16.24 26.19
CA THR A 74 18.02 -15.13 26.98
C THR A 74 18.07 -13.81 26.20
N CYS A 75 17.31 -12.81 26.59
CA CYS A 75 17.48 -11.45 26.08
C CYS A 75 17.18 -10.39 27.17
N ASP A 76 17.60 -9.15 26.94
CA ASP A 76 17.53 -8.08 27.93
C ASP A 76 16.27 -7.22 27.75
N ALA A 77 15.19 -7.60 28.43
CA ALA A 77 13.93 -6.84 28.43
C ALA A 77 14.03 -5.46 29.12
N ALA A 78 15.11 -5.16 29.84
CA ALA A 78 15.31 -3.84 30.45
C ALA A 78 15.92 -2.82 29.47
N SER A 79 16.51 -3.30 28.37
CA SER A 79 17.24 -2.48 27.40
C SER A 79 16.82 -2.86 25.97
N ASN A 80 15.60 -2.48 25.59
CA ASN A 80 15.07 -2.69 24.23
C ASN A 80 15.39 -1.53 23.27
N PRO A 81 15.39 -1.79 21.94
CA PRO A 81 15.27 -3.11 21.30
C PRO A 81 16.58 -3.91 21.41
N ASN A 82 16.48 -5.24 21.49
CA ASN A 82 17.66 -6.11 21.36
C ASN A 82 17.92 -6.36 19.86
N THR A 83 19.19 -6.51 19.47
CA THR A 83 19.58 -6.87 18.11
C THR A 83 20.05 -8.31 18.07
N VAL A 84 19.39 -9.14 17.26
CA VAL A 84 19.80 -10.51 16.95
C VAL A 84 20.63 -10.49 15.69
N ARG A 85 21.77 -11.20 15.68
CA ARG A 85 22.65 -11.31 14.53
C ARG A 85 22.92 -12.78 14.19
N VAL A 86 22.95 -13.11 12.89
CA VAL A 86 23.18 -14.45 12.38
C VAL A 86 24.24 -14.44 11.28
N TRP A 87 25.18 -15.39 11.33
CA TRP A 87 26.15 -15.66 10.26
C TRP A 87 26.04 -17.10 9.80
N VAL A 88 26.21 -17.31 8.49
CA VAL A 88 26.43 -18.61 7.89
C VAL A 88 27.92 -18.91 7.95
N VAL A 89 28.32 -19.90 8.73
CA VAL A 89 29.73 -20.28 8.89
C VAL A 89 30.15 -21.24 7.78
N GLY A 90 29.29 -22.18 7.41
CA GLY A 90 29.59 -23.14 6.36
C GLY A 90 28.46 -24.13 6.08
N VAL A 91 28.43 -24.62 4.84
CA VAL A 91 27.49 -25.64 4.35
C VAL A 91 28.27 -26.92 4.07
N TYR A 92 27.76 -28.06 4.51
CA TYR A 92 28.45 -29.35 4.43
C TYR A 92 27.53 -30.44 3.87
N GLY A 93 28.11 -31.37 3.11
CA GLY A 93 27.37 -32.51 2.56
C GLY A 93 27.07 -33.62 3.56
N ALA A 94 27.62 -33.54 4.78
CA ALA A 94 27.42 -34.49 5.86
C ALA A 94 27.44 -33.76 7.21
N ALA A 95 26.85 -34.38 8.23
CA ALA A 95 26.77 -33.84 9.59
C ALA A 95 28.16 -33.47 10.17
N VAL A 96 28.28 -32.25 10.68
CA VAL A 96 29.45 -31.72 11.36
C VAL A 96 29.43 -32.16 12.82
N THR A 97 30.40 -32.99 13.22
CA THR A 97 30.45 -33.55 14.58
C THR A 97 30.96 -32.57 15.63
N ASP A 98 31.78 -31.60 15.23
CA ASP A 98 32.29 -30.54 16.10
C ASP A 98 32.29 -29.19 15.35
N PRO A 99 31.22 -28.38 15.49
CA PRO A 99 31.14 -27.09 14.82
C PRO A 99 32.12 -26.05 15.40
N GLY A 100 32.75 -26.34 16.56
CA GLY A 100 33.58 -25.37 17.29
C GLY A 100 32.75 -24.40 18.14
N SER A 101 33.36 -23.27 18.49
CA SER A 101 32.75 -22.23 19.35
C SER A 101 32.88 -20.84 18.73
N PHE A 102 31.94 -19.95 19.09
CA PHE A 102 31.95 -18.54 18.73
C PHE A 102 32.24 -17.70 19.99
N ASN A 103 33.37 -16.98 19.98
CA ASN A 103 33.93 -16.26 21.14
C ASN A 103 33.65 -14.75 21.10
N ARG A 104 33.74 -14.10 22.28
CA ARG A 104 33.26 -12.72 22.50
C ARG A 104 34.18 -11.72 21.80
N GLY A 105 33.63 -10.86 20.96
CA GLY A 105 34.35 -9.80 20.25
C GLY A 105 34.86 -10.19 18.85
N ALA A 106 34.39 -11.30 18.27
CA ALA A 106 34.60 -11.58 16.86
C ALA A 106 33.58 -10.77 16.03
N THR A 107 34.07 -9.83 15.23
CA THR A 107 33.25 -9.03 14.29
C THR A 107 33.02 -9.75 12.96
N ASP A 108 33.72 -10.86 12.75
CA ASP A 108 33.77 -11.61 11.50
C ASP A 108 33.49 -13.08 11.88
N GLY A 109 32.51 -13.73 11.25
CA GLY A 109 31.98 -15.07 11.59
C GLY A 109 32.95 -16.26 11.41
N VAL A 110 34.26 -16.05 11.57
CA VAL A 110 35.30 -17.03 11.29
C VAL A 110 35.80 -17.67 12.58
N GLY A 111 35.03 -18.62 13.10
CA GLY A 111 35.60 -19.77 13.81
C GLY A 111 35.85 -20.90 12.81
N ALA A 112 37.08 -21.39 12.68
CA ALA A 112 37.37 -22.55 11.84
C ALA A 112 36.57 -23.78 12.33
N VAL A 113 35.62 -24.26 11.52
CA VAL A 113 34.93 -25.52 11.80
C VAL A 113 35.96 -26.64 11.65
N THR A 114 36.17 -27.42 12.70
CA THR A 114 37.11 -28.56 12.65
C THR A 114 36.38 -29.75 12.05
N PHE A 115 36.19 -29.75 10.73
CA PHE A 115 35.54 -30.83 9.99
C PHE A 115 36.52 -31.46 8.99
N THR A 116 36.45 -32.79 8.85
CA THR A 116 37.34 -33.57 7.96
C THR A 116 36.92 -33.59 6.50
N GLY A 117 35.74 -33.04 6.17
CA GLY A 117 35.27 -32.84 4.80
C GLY A 117 35.44 -31.39 4.32
N ALA A 118 35.54 -31.20 3.00
CA ALA A 118 35.51 -29.87 2.42
C ALA A 118 34.09 -29.28 2.53
N PRO A 119 33.93 -28.00 2.90
CA PRO A 119 32.63 -27.33 2.79
C PRO A 119 32.15 -27.37 1.34
N LEU A 120 30.84 -27.48 1.16
CA LEU A 120 30.22 -27.28 -0.15
C LEU A 120 30.42 -25.82 -0.55
N ALA A 121 30.71 -25.58 -1.82
CA ALA A 121 30.77 -24.22 -2.34
C ALA A 121 29.37 -23.58 -2.30
N PHE A 122 29.28 -22.40 -1.70
CA PHE A 122 28.07 -21.58 -1.65
C PHE A 122 28.46 -20.11 -1.59
N GLN A 123 27.58 -19.22 -2.05
CA GLN A 123 27.74 -17.79 -1.80
C GLN A 123 27.34 -17.52 -0.35
N ASN A 124 28.26 -16.96 0.45
CA ASN A 124 27.96 -16.67 1.85
C ASN A 124 27.32 -15.26 1.96
N PRO A 125 26.02 -15.16 2.28
CA PRO A 125 25.34 -13.87 2.40
C PRO A 125 25.82 -13.05 3.60
N THR A 126 26.61 -13.66 4.47
CA THR A 126 27.14 -13.04 5.70
C THR A 126 28.65 -12.82 5.67
N ALA A 127 29.26 -12.88 4.48
CA ALA A 127 30.69 -12.70 4.30
C ALA A 127 31.16 -11.28 4.69
N SER A 128 30.35 -10.26 4.40
CA SER A 128 30.65 -8.85 4.67
C SER A 128 30.09 -8.35 6.01
N ALA A 129 28.90 -8.84 6.42
CA ALA A 129 28.22 -8.47 7.65
C ALA A 129 27.24 -9.56 8.11
N ALA A 130 26.80 -9.52 9.36
CA ALA A 130 25.76 -10.42 9.87
C ALA A 130 24.38 -10.08 9.28
N LEU A 131 23.49 -11.06 9.19
CA LEU A 131 22.06 -10.80 9.08
C LEU A 131 21.56 -10.28 10.43
N THR A 132 20.79 -9.19 10.47
CA THR A 132 20.35 -8.61 11.74
C THR A 132 18.83 -8.47 11.82
N ARG A 133 18.26 -8.63 13.03
CA ARG A 133 16.86 -8.34 13.34
C ARG A 133 16.74 -7.68 14.71
N GLU A 134 15.99 -6.59 14.79
CA GLU A 134 15.62 -5.98 16.07
C GLU A 134 14.39 -6.66 16.67
N VAL A 135 14.40 -6.84 17.99
CA VAL A 135 13.33 -7.49 18.73
C VAL A 135 13.12 -6.80 20.09
N ASP A 136 11.85 -6.55 20.42
CA ASP A 136 11.47 -6.11 21.75
C ASP A 136 11.30 -7.31 22.67
N CYS A 137 12.22 -7.43 23.62
CA CYS A 137 12.18 -8.46 24.64
C CYS A 137 11.10 -8.18 25.68
N LEU A 138 10.26 -9.18 25.93
CA LEU A 138 9.19 -9.12 26.90
C LEU A 138 9.58 -9.86 28.17
N ALA A 139 9.54 -9.16 29.31
CA ALA A 139 9.87 -9.76 30.59
C ALA A 139 8.95 -10.96 30.89
N ASN A 140 9.55 -12.11 31.22
CA ASN A 140 8.85 -13.37 31.51
C ASN A 140 7.98 -13.91 30.36
N SER A 141 8.26 -13.53 29.12
CA SER A 141 7.62 -14.10 27.94
C SER A 141 8.69 -14.58 26.97
N ASP A 142 8.31 -15.56 26.15
CA ASP A 142 9.10 -15.98 24.99
C ASP A 142 8.81 -15.01 23.83
N VAL A 143 9.84 -14.61 23.10
CA VAL A 143 9.72 -13.86 21.85
C VAL A 143 10.38 -14.66 20.74
N ALA A 144 9.72 -14.80 19.59
CA ALA A 144 10.26 -15.56 18.46
C ALA A 144 10.91 -14.62 17.44
N VAL A 145 12.06 -15.02 16.92
CA VAL A 145 12.78 -14.36 15.84
C VAL A 145 13.14 -15.42 14.81
N ALA A 146 12.70 -15.23 13.57
CA ALA A 146 12.98 -16.15 12.48
C ALA A 146 13.92 -15.50 11.46
N PHE A 147 14.82 -16.29 10.89
CA PHE A 147 15.64 -15.93 9.74
C PHE A 147 15.43 -16.97 8.66
N ASP A 148 14.77 -16.57 7.57
CA ASP A 148 14.66 -17.40 6.36
C ASP A 148 15.84 -17.05 5.45
N VAL A 149 16.80 -17.96 5.33
CA VAL A 149 18.09 -17.69 4.68
C VAL A 149 18.24 -18.56 3.45
N ALA A 150 18.10 -17.98 2.26
CA ALA A 150 18.41 -18.70 1.03
C ALA A 150 19.94 -18.90 0.90
N LEU A 151 20.39 -20.13 0.63
CA LEU A 151 21.81 -20.41 0.37
C LEU A 151 21.97 -20.93 -1.06
N MET A 152 22.85 -20.29 -1.81
CA MET A 152 23.00 -20.56 -3.24
C MET A 152 24.19 -21.43 -3.55
N ARG A 153 24.03 -22.26 -4.58
CA ARG A 153 25.03 -23.23 -5.02
C ARG A 153 25.15 -23.20 -6.55
N PRO A 154 26.31 -23.56 -7.11
CA PRO A 154 26.50 -23.59 -8.56
C PRO A 154 25.46 -24.48 -9.25
N ALA A 155 24.73 -23.92 -10.23
CA ALA A 155 23.90 -24.69 -11.14
C ALA A 155 24.82 -25.47 -12.11
N ARG A 156 24.59 -26.77 -12.28
CA ARG A 156 25.36 -27.62 -13.22
C ARG A 156 24.64 -27.86 -14.55
N GLN A 157 23.66 -27.04 -14.90
CA GLN A 157 22.90 -27.17 -16.14
C GLN A 157 23.04 -25.89 -16.95
N GLY A 158 23.50 -26.01 -18.19
CA GLY A 158 23.88 -24.90 -19.06
C GLY A 158 22.77 -23.88 -19.35
N PHE A 159 23.22 -22.71 -19.80
CA PHE A 159 22.50 -21.43 -19.96
C PHE A 159 22.22 -20.67 -18.65
N PHE A 160 22.43 -21.25 -17.47
CA PHE A 160 22.07 -20.66 -16.18
C PHE A 160 23.28 -20.34 -15.32
N ASP A 161 23.49 -19.06 -15.05
CA ASP A 161 24.63 -18.57 -14.26
C ASP A 161 24.24 -18.22 -12.83
N ILE A 162 22.96 -18.20 -12.40
CA ILE A 162 22.63 -18.20 -10.96
C ILE A 162 21.37 -19.05 -10.77
N ALA A 163 21.22 -19.70 -9.62
CA ALA A 163 19.96 -20.28 -9.15
C ALA A 163 19.61 -19.64 -7.79
N VAL A 164 18.66 -18.70 -7.77
CA VAL A 164 18.13 -18.09 -6.53
C VAL A 164 16.84 -18.81 -6.15
N ASN A 165 16.72 -19.24 -4.90
CA ASN A 165 15.43 -19.69 -4.38
C ASN A 165 14.80 -18.60 -3.50
N PHE A 166 13.55 -18.20 -3.77
CA PHE A 166 12.70 -17.40 -2.88
C PHE A 166 11.51 -18.28 -2.48
N SER A 167 11.43 -18.78 -1.25
CA SER A 167 10.49 -19.87 -0.92
C SER A 167 10.47 -21.01 -1.98
N ASP A 168 9.38 -21.14 -2.74
CA ASP A 168 9.15 -22.09 -3.84
C ASP A 168 9.61 -21.58 -5.23
N ILE A 169 10.09 -20.34 -5.33
CA ILE A 169 10.52 -19.68 -6.57
C ILE A 169 11.97 -19.98 -6.90
N PHE A 170 12.23 -20.43 -8.12
CA PHE A 170 13.56 -20.65 -8.68
C PHE A 170 13.85 -19.58 -9.73
N CYS A 171 14.95 -18.83 -9.59
CA CYS A 171 15.37 -17.81 -10.55
C CYS A 171 16.74 -18.08 -11.13
N SER A 172 16.96 -17.56 -12.34
CA SER A 172 18.27 -17.47 -12.96
C SER A 172 18.55 -16.09 -13.50
N ALA A 173 19.81 -15.69 -13.43
CA ALA A 173 20.30 -14.38 -13.83
C ALA A 173 21.67 -14.50 -14.51
N LYS A 174 21.97 -13.54 -15.39
CA LYS A 174 23.26 -13.41 -16.09
C LYS A 174 23.49 -11.99 -16.60
N PHE A 175 24.73 -11.69 -16.98
CA PHE A 175 25.06 -10.52 -17.79
C PHE A 175 26.14 -10.90 -18.81
N ASP A 176 25.75 -11.02 -20.08
CA ASP A 176 26.65 -11.45 -21.16
C ASP A 176 27.12 -10.25 -21.97
N CYS A 177 28.44 -10.10 -22.09
CA CYS A 177 29.08 -9.05 -22.90
C CYS A 177 29.61 -9.54 -24.26
N CYS A 178 29.65 -10.86 -24.47
CA CYS A 178 30.10 -11.53 -25.69
C CYS A 178 29.58 -12.98 -25.74
N ASP A 179 29.63 -13.62 -26.91
CA ASP A 179 29.17 -14.98 -27.19
C ASP A 179 30.15 -16.09 -26.77
N ASP A 180 31.30 -15.75 -26.17
CA ASP A 180 32.53 -16.56 -25.96
C ASP A 180 32.49 -17.98 -26.55
N ALA A 181 33.16 -18.11 -27.69
CA ALA A 181 33.27 -19.37 -28.42
C ALA A 181 34.49 -20.20 -28.00
N ASN A 182 35.32 -19.69 -27.09
CA ASN A 182 36.63 -20.22 -26.74
C ASN A 182 36.65 -20.68 -25.27
N ALA A 183 37.84 -20.92 -24.70
CA ALA A 183 38.02 -21.50 -23.37
C ALA A 183 38.73 -20.55 -22.39
N ASN A 184 38.86 -19.27 -22.77
CA ASN A 184 39.52 -18.21 -22.02
C ASN A 184 38.54 -17.31 -21.26
N ASP A 185 37.22 -17.51 -21.39
CA ASP A 185 36.19 -16.75 -20.69
C ASP A 185 36.36 -15.24 -20.85
N ALA A 186 36.86 -14.79 -22.00
CA ALA A 186 37.21 -13.39 -22.29
C ALA A 186 36.63 -12.97 -23.64
N CYS A 187 36.11 -11.74 -23.74
CA CYS A 187 35.59 -11.23 -25.01
C CYS A 187 36.73 -10.93 -25.99
N ASP A 188 36.96 -11.83 -26.94
CA ASP A 188 37.93 -11.63 -28.01
C ASP A 188 37.31 -10.90 -29.23
N ASP A 189 38.17 -10.39 -30.12
CA ASP A 189 37.75 -9.74 -31.36
C ASP A 189 36.87 -10.68 -32.22
N GLY A 190 35.61 -10.32 -32.43
CA GLY A 190 34.66 -11.09 -33.24
C GLY A 190 33.68 -11.97 -32.44
N GLU A 191 33.69 -11.85 -31.11
CA GLU A 191 32.75 -12.52 -30.21
C GLU A 191 31.67 -11.57 -29.68
N ASP A 192 31.53 -10.39 -30.29
CA ASP A 192 30.47 -9.44 -29.95
C ASP A 192 29.08 -10.04 -30.23
N ILE A 193 28.17 -9.89 -29.27
CA ILE A 193 26.76 -10.24 -29.46
C ILE A 193 26.13 -9.16 -30.33
N ASP A 194 25.84 -9.45 -31.60
CA ASP A 194 25.28 -8.49 -32.56
C ASP A 194 23.74 -8.61 -32.65
N LEU A 195 23.02 -8.17 -31.62
CA LEU A 195 21.55 -8.26 -31.57
C LEU A 195 20.84 -6.97 -31.99
N LEU A 196 21.25 -5.81 -31.52
CA LEU A 196 20.47 -4.58 -31.72
C LEU A 196 20.88 -3.80 -32.97
N PHE A 197 19.87 -3.19 -33.61
CA PHE A 197 20.09 -2.37 -34.81
C PHE A 197 20.74 -1.04 -34.44
N THR A 198 21.79 -0.69 -35.18
CA THR A 198 22.40 0.65 -35.14
C THR A 198 21.56 1.65 -35.94
N ALA A 199 21.92 2.93 -35.91
CA ALA A 199 21.28 3.95 -36.74
C ALA A 199 21.46 3.72 -38.26
N GLY A 200 22.43 2.88 -38.66
CA GLY A 200 22.63 2.46 -40.06
C GLY A 200 22.07 1.06 -40.34
N ASP A 201 22.32 0.56 -41.56
CA ASP A 201 21.91 -0.78 -41.98
C ASP A 201 22.85 -1.86 -41.39
N GLY A 202 22.71 -2.15 -40.10
CA GLY A 202 23.52 -3.17 -39.42
C GLY A 202 23.14 -3.38 -37.96
N ARG A 203 23.56 -4.53 -37.42
CA ARG A 203 23.56 -4.81 -35.98
C ARG A 203 24.92 -4.43 -35.40
N GLY A 204 24.95 -4.13 -34.10
CA GLY A 204 26.20 -3.83 -33.41
C GLY A 204 26.26 -4.47 -32.04
N ARG A 205 27.43 -4.32 -31.42
CA ARG A 205 27.76 -4.86 -30.10
C ARG A 205 26.65 -4.61 -29.09
N THR A 206 26.14 -5.70 -28.54
CA THR A 206 25.05 -5.73 -27.58
C THR A 206 25.53 -6.42 -26.31
N MET A 207 25.15 -5.90 -25.16
CA MET A 207 25.31 -6.58 -23.86
C MET A 207 23.92 -6.99 -23.37
N VAL A 208 23.80 -8.16 -22.76
CA VAL A 208 22.49 -8.76 -22.40
C VAL A 208 22.41 -9.07 -20.92
N LEU A 209 21.50 -8.38 -20.23
CA LEU A 209 21.03 -8.77 -18.91
C LEU A 209 19.91 -9.79 -19.07
N GLY A 210 20.07 -10.95 -18.45
CA GLY A 210 19.04 -11.98 -18.38
C GLY A 210 18.52 -12.15 -16.96
N PHE A 211 17.20 -12.24 -16.78
CA PHE A 211 16.58 -12.59 -15.51
C PHE A 211 15.29 -13.38 -15.75
N ALA A 212 15.14 -14.53 -15.11
CA ALA A 212 13.94 -15.35 -15.23
C ALA A 212 13.66 -16.14 -13.95
N CYS A 213 12.40 -16.26 -13.57
CA CYS A 213 11.97 -16.98 -12.36
C CYS A 213 10.73 -17.86 -12.60
N THR A 214 10.54 -18.85 -11.74
CA THR A 214 9.35 -19.71 -11.70
C THR A 214 9.01 -20.12 -10.27
N ALA A 215 7.79 -19.90 -9.82
CA ALA A 215 7.30 -20.19 -8.45
C ALA A 215 7.02 -21.67 -8.17
N GLY A 216 7.09 -22.55 -9.18
CA GLY A 216 6.83 -23.97 -9.00
C GLY A 216 6.35 -24.67 -10.26
N THR A 217 5.82 -25.88 -10.10
CA THR A 217 5.25 -26.71 -11.18
C THR A 217 3.73 -26.87 -11.07
N ASP A 218 3.05 -26.08 -10.22
CA ASP A 218 1.60 -26.02 -10.17
C ASP A 218 1.06 -24.93 -11.12
N ALA A 219 -0.06 -25.21 -11.78
CA ALA A 219 -0.71 -24.28 -12.70
C ALA A 219 -1.30 -23.03 -12.01
N THR A 220 -1.28 -22.98 -10.68
CA THR A 220 -1.77 -21.85 -9.87
C THR A 220 -0.65 -20.96 -9.33
N ASP A 221 0.62 -21.37 -9.48
CA ASP A 221 1.76 -20.62 -8.99
C ASP A 221 2.04 -19.44 -9.93
N ALA A 222 1.65 -18.24 -9.49
CA ALA A 222 1.97 -17.01 -10.19
C ALA A 222 3.37 -16.54 -9.78
N THR A 223 4.18 -16.07 -10.73
CA THR A 223 5.48 -15.46 -10.43
C THR A 223 5.43 -13.99 -10.83
N THR A 224 5.72 -13.09 -9.89
CA THR A 224 5.89 -11.66 -10.17
C THR A 224 7.36 -11.34 -10.09
N LEU A 225 7.92 -10.73 -11.12
CA LEU A 225 9.29 -10.22 -11.10
C LEU A 225 9.29 -8.76 -10.67
N TYR A 226 10.31 -8.36 -9.94
CA TYR A 226 10.58 -6.97 -9.64
C TYR A 226 12.01 -6.59 -10.03
N MET A 227 12.20 -5.40 -10.58
CA MET A 227 13.51 -4.94 -11.07
C MET A 227 13.66 -3.43 -10.86
N ASN A 228 14.86 -3.01 -10.47
CA ASN A 228 15.26 -1.61 -10.40
C ASN A 228 15.67 -1.06 -11.76
N ASP A 229 15.78 0.26 -11.87
CA ASP A 229 16.46 0.87 -13.00
C ASP A 229 17.88 0.30 -13.19
N LEU A 230 18.33 0.30 -14.43
CA LEU A 230 19.71 0.00 -14.80
C LEU A 230 20.50 1.31 -14.74
N ALA A 231 21.20 1.55 -13.63
CA ALA A 231 21.97 2.76 -13.40
C ALA A 231 23.39 2.62 -13.96
N PHE A 232 23.89 3.65 -14.63
CA PHE A 232 25.23 3.69 -15.22
C PHE A 232 26.05 4.83 -14.64
N ASP A 233 27.20 4.54 -14.04
CA ASP A 233 28.21 5.53 -13.66
C ASP A 233 29.43 5.35 -14.56
N CYS A 234 29.66 6.31 -15.44
CA CYS A 234 30.71 6.31 -16.46
C CYS A 234 31.80 7.35 -16.19
N THR A 235 31.61 8.24 -15.20
CA THR A 235 32.54 9.33 -14.92
C THR A 235 33.39 9.08 -13.69
N SER A 236 32.87 8.44 -12.65
CA SER A 236 33.57 8.28 -11.37
C SER A 236 33.14 7.04 -10.57
N PRO A 237 33.05 5.85 -11.19
CA PRO A 237 32.44 4.66 -10.58
C PRO A 237 33.17 4.12 -9.34
N THR A 238 34.42 4.53 -9.11
CA THR A 238 35.24 4.07 -7.97
C THR A 238 35.25 5.03 -6.78
N SER A 239 34.66 6.22 -6.90
CA SER A 239 34.65 7.26 -5.85
C SER A 239 33.28 7.53 -5.24
N GLY A 240 32.44 6.48 -5.16
CA GLY A 240 31.05 6.57 -4.78
C GLY A 240 30.18 6.58 -6.02
N PHE A 241 29.35 5.55 -6.16
CA PHE A 241 28.53 5.33 -7.35
C PHE A 241 27.44 6.41 -7.45
N VAL A 242 27.49 7.20 -8.52
CA VAL A 242 26.47 8.19 -8.86
C VAL A 242 26.11 7.98 -10.32
N ALA A 243 24.86 7.58 -10.57
CA ALA A 243 24.41 7.36 -11.93
C ALA A 243 24.54 8.65 -12.76
N ASP A 244 25.18 8.57 -13.92
CA ASP A 244 25.17 9.60 -14.96
C ASP A 244 23.83 9.56 -15.72
N PHE A 245 23.33 8.36 -16.00
CA PHE A 245 22.00 8.11 -16.56
C PHE A 245 21.48 6.74 -16.10
N SER A 246 20.18 6.53 -16.22
CA SER A 246 19.57 5.24 -15.94
C SER A 246 18.67 4.77 -17.08
N VAL A 247 18.49 3.45 -17.20
CA VAL A 247 17.58 2.83 -18.15
C VAL A 247 16.42 2.20 -17.40
N ASN A 248 15.21 2.64 -17.73
CA ASN A 248 13.96 2.11 -17.21
C ASN A 248 13.65 0.75 -17.89
N PRO A 249 13.72 -0.38 -17.15
CA PRO A 249 13.44 -1.70 -17.71
C PRO A 249 11.94 -1.94 -17.92
N ALA A 250 11.07 -1.05 -17.44
CA ALA A 250 9.62 -1.15 -17.45
C ALA A 250 8.94 -0.51 -18.68
N GLY A 251 9.68 -0.17 -19.73
CA GLY A 251 9.12 0.40 -20.97
C GLY A 251 7.86 -0.34 -21.45
N ALA A 252 6.84 0.38 -21.93
CA ALA A 252 5.47 -0.14 -22.02
C ALA A 252 5.29 -1.39 -22.91
N THR A 253 6.12 -1.54 -23.95
CA THR A 253 6.02 -2.64 -24.92
C THR A 253 7.32 -3.43 -25.01
N PRO A 254 7.29 -4.78 -25.04
CA PRO A 254 8.47 -5.57 -25.35
C PRO A 254 9.04 -5.24 -26.75
N GLY A 255 10.36 -5.30 -26.89
CA GLY A 255 11.10 -5.00 -28.11
C GLY A 255 12.06 -3.81 -27.94
N ASN A 256 12.41 -3.18 -29.06
CA ASN A 256 13.26 -1.98 -29.05
C ASN A 256 12.49 -0.82 -28.40
N GLN A 257 13.14 -0.13 -27.48
CA GLN A 257 12.56 0.97 -26.72
C GLN A 257 12.85 2.33 -27.35
N CYS A 258 13.94 2.45 -28.10
CA CYS A 258 14.41 3.73 -28.61
C CYS A 258 14.56 3.70 -30.13
N ASP A 259 14.60 4.89 -30.74
CA ASP A 259 15.13 5.03 -32.09
C ASP A 259 16.65 4.85 -32.05
N ALA A 260 17.19 4.05 -32.98
CA ALA A 260 18.59 3.70 -32.94
C ALA A 260 19.47 4.95 -33.15
N GLY A 261 20.35 5.22 -32.19
CA GLY A 261 21.26 6.37 -32.17
C GLY A 261 20.71 7.64 -31.52
N ASP A 262 19.47 7.64 -31.01
CA ASP A 262 18.86 8.77 -30.28
C ASP A 262 18.37 8.30 -28.90
N MET A 263 19.30 8.22 -27.96
CA MET A 263 19.03 7.83 -26.57
C MET A 263 18.55 9.02 -25.74
N ALA A 264 19.00 10.24 -26.07
CA ALA A 264 18.62 11.45 -25.33
C ALA A 264 17.11 11.73 -25.38
N SER A 265 16.45 11.37 -26.47
CA SER A 265 15.00 11.56 -26.66
C SER A 265 14.18 10.32 -26.28
N CYS A 266 14.81 9.26 -25.77
CA CYS A 266 14.14 8.00 -25.50
C CYS A 266 13.53 7.98 -24.09
N ASP A 267 12.23 7.71 -23.99
CA ASP A 267 11.51 7.62 -22.70
C ASP A 267 12.05 6.53 -21.76
N ALA A 268 12.73 5.52 -22.31
CA ALA A 268 13.38 4.48 -21.51
C ALA A 268 14.68 4.95 -20.87
N VAL A 269 15.25 6.09 -21.28
CA VAL A 269 16.42 6.69 -20.65
C VAL A 269 15.95 7.81 -19.74
N ILE A 270 16.21 7.65 -18.45
CA ILE A 270 15.71 8.53 -17.41
C ILE A 270 16.85 9.28 -16.71
N ASP A 271 16.47 10.15 -15.78
CA ASP A 271 17.35 10.98 -14.96
C ASP A 271 18.54 10.22 -14.35
N PRO A 272 19.67 10.90 -14.06
CA PRO A 272 19.78 12.37 -13.96
C PRO A 272 20.17 13.14 -15.23
N ALA A 273 20.68 12.50 -16.28
CA ALA A 273 21.01 13.19 -17.53
C ALA A 273 20.88 12.29 -18.78
N PRO A 274 19.68 12.11 -19.34
CA PRO A 274 19.44 11.24 -20.50
C PRO A 274 20.34 11.54 -21.71
N ALA A 275 20.72 12.80 -21.90
CA ALA A 275 21.63 13.21 -22.97
C ALA A 275 23.02 12.55 -22.91
N GLN A 276 23.48 12.11 -21.72
CA GLN A 276 24.76 11.40 -21.60
C GLN A 276 24.70 10.00 -22.20
N ALA A 277 23.53 9.36 -22.23
CA ALA A 277 23.36 8.00 -22.76
C ALA A 277 23.78 7.91 -24.24
N ASP A 278 23.63 8.97 -25.03
CA ASP A 278 24.08 9.01 -26.44
C ASP A 278 25.60 8.85 -26.60
N THR A 279 26.38 9.03 -25.54
CA THR A 279 27.83 8.76 -25.59
C THR A 279 28.12 7.27 -25.53
N TYR A 280 27.27 6.51 -24.83
CA TYR A 280 27.56 5.14 -24.38
C TYR A 280 26.66 4.08 -25.01
N LEU A 281 25.44 4.44 -25.37
CA LEU A 281 24.43 3.55 -25.93
C LEU A 281 23.97 4.03 -27.32
N PHE A 282 23.54 3.09 -28.16
CA PHE A 282 22.89 3.36 -29.44
C PHE A 282 21.49 2.75 -29.53
N GLN A 283 21.12 1.79 -28.69
CA GLN A 283 19.80 1.18 -28.69
C GLN A 283 19.55 0.48 -27.35
N ILE A 284 18.28 0.36 -26.96
CA ILE A 284 17.84 -0.41 -25.80
C ILE A 284 16.68 -1.30 -26.25
N ALA A 285 16.67 -2.56 -25.84
CA ALA A 285 15.51 -3.42 -26.00
C ALA A 285 15.18 -4.15 -24.71
N VAL A 286 13.89 -4.30 -24.44
CA VAL A 286 13.36 -5.01 -23.27
C VAL A 286 12.53 -6.18 -23.76
N TYR A 287 12.87 -7.38 -23.32
CA TYR A 287 12.10 -8.58 -23.62
C TYR A 287 11.54 -9.16 -22.34
N ARG A 288 10.21 -9.26 -22.27
CA ARG A 288 9.51 -9.85 -21.13
C ARG A 288 8.42 -10.77 -21.61
N GLY A 289 8.12 -11.77 -20.82
CA GLY A 289 7.00 -12.67 -21.07
C GLY A 289 6.87 -13.74 -20.02
N ASP A 290 5.84 -14.56 -20.19
CA ASP A 290 5.68 -15.84 -19.52
C ASP A 290 5.88 -16.96 -20.55
N GLU A 291 6.58 -18.01 -20.14
CA GLU A 291 6.78 -19.22 -20.92
C GLU A 291 6.37 -20.42 -20.08
N LEU A 292 5.44 -21.21 -20.63
CA LEU A 292 5.01 -22.45 -20.00
C LEU A 292 6.05 -23.54 -20.25
N LEU A 293 6.75 -23.94 -19.20
CA LEU A 293 7.66 -25.08 -19.21
C LEU A 293 6.96 -26.32 -18.66
N GLN A 294 7.35 -27.50 -19.15
CA GLN A 294 6.96 -28.78 -18.56
C GLN A 294 8.14 -29.33 -17.76
N SER A 295 7.93 -29.55 -16.46
CA SER A 295 8.92 -30.15 -15.57
C SER A 295 8.26 -31.21 -14.70
N GLU A 296 8.83 -32.42 -14.70
CA GLU A 296 8.34 -33.57 -13.89
C GLU A 296 6.84 -33.92 -14.06
N GLY A 297 6.22 -33.53 -15.18
CA GLY A 297 4.79 -33.76 -15.45
C GLY A 297 3.86 -32.65 -14.93
N GLY A 298 4.41 -31.62 -14.28
CA GLY A 298 3.73 -30.38 -13.93
C GLY A 298 4.03 -29.24 -14.91
N ALA A 299 3.23 -28.18 -14.82
CA ALA A 299 3.36 -26.97 -15.63
C ALA A 299 4.04 -25.89 -14.79
N ALA A 300 5.20 -25.40 -15.23
CA ALA A 300 5.94 -24.33 -14.58
C ALA A 300 5.83 -23.04 -15.39
N HIS A 301 5.34 -21.96 -14.78
CA HIS A 301 5.28 -20.65 -15.40
C HIS A 301 6.62 -19.93 -15.21
N LYS A 302 7.49 -19.98 -16.23
CA LYS A 302 8.72 -19.20 -16.25
C LYS A 302 8.43 -17.78 -16.72
N VAL A 303 8.58 -16.82 -15.84
CA VAL A 303 8.49 -15.39 -16.16
C VAL A 303 9.90 -14.87 -16.38
N TYR A 304 10.13 -14.09 -17.43
CA TYR A 304 11.44 -13.52 -17.74
C TYR A 304 11.38 -12.01 -18.01
N TRP A 305 12.49 -11.35 -17.72
CA TRP A 305 12.71 -9.92 -17.92
C TRP A 305 14.16 -9.67 -18.31
N ASN A 306 14.40 -9.59 -19.62
CA ASN A 306 15.72 -9.42 -20.20
C ASN A 306 15.86 -8.02 -20.77
N VAL A 307 17.04 -7.43 -20.63
CA VAL A 307 17.38 -6.12 -21.19
C VAL A 307 18.61 -6.27 -22.08
N ALA A 308 18.48 -5.86 -23.34
CA ALA A 308 19.57 -5.80 -24.30
C ALA A 308 20.00 -4.35 -24.48
N LEU A 309 21.29 -4.10 -24.37
CA LEU A 309 21.91 -2.79 -24.42
C LEU A 309 22.84 -2.72 -25.64
N GLY A 310 22.50 -1.91 -26.62
CA GLY A 310 23.34 -1.65 -27.78
C GLY A 310 24.38 -0.60 -27.38
N VAL A 311 25.65 -1.00 -27.32
CA VAL A 311 26.71 -0.20 -26.68
C VAL A 311 27.67 0.43 -27.70
N LYS A 312 28.23 1.57 -27.34
CA LYS A 312 29.28 2.30 -28.07
C LYS A 312 30.64 2.06 -27.41
N ALA A 313 31.73 2.39 -28.10
CA ALA A 313 33.09 2.13 -27.63
C ALA A 313 33.42 2.70 -26.24
N GLY A 314 32.81 3.83 -25.84
CA GLY A 314 33.03 4.44 -24.53
C GLY A 314 32.41 3.70 -23.35
N ILE A 315 31.60 2.67 -23.58
CA ILE A 315 30.89 1.93 -22.50
C ILE A 315 31.85 1.28 -21.50
N GLY A 316 33.11 1.02 -21.90
CA GLY A 316 34.11 0.39 -21.03
C GLY A 316 34.49 1.22 -19.80
N ASP A 317 34.21 2.53 -19.81
CA ASP A 317 34.43 3.41 -18.67
C ASP A 317 33.33 3.30 -17.60
N CYS A 318 32.23 2.61 -17.91
CA CYS A 318 31.04 2.54 -17.08
C CYS A 318 31.01 1.35 -16.13
N VAL A 319 30.41 1.55 -14.96
CA VAL A 319 29.88 0.49 -14.10
C VAL A 319 28.35 0.54 -14.15
N LEU A 320 27.73 -0.61 -14.39
CA LEU A 320 26.28 -0.80 -14.33
C LEU A 320 25.90 -1.32 -12.95
N ARG A 321 24.88 -0.72 -12.32
CA ARG A 321 24.21 -1.31 -11.16
C ARG A 321 22.72 -1.47 -11.34
N THR A 322 22.21 -2.64 -10.98
CA THR A 322 20.77 -2.87 -10.83
C THR A 322 20.50 -4.02 -9.86
N GLY A 323 19.23 -4.22 -9.50
CA GLY A 323 18.81 -5.32 -8.65
C GLY A 323 17.42 -5.81 -9.01
N ALA A 324 17.21 -7.11 -8.91
CA ALA A 324 15.94 -7.75 -9.21
C ALA A 324 15.61 -8.87 -8.24
N THR A 325 14.32 -9.10 -8.03
CA THR A 325 13.82 -10.18 -7.19
C THR A 325 12.52 -10.73 -7.76
N ALA A 326 11.95 -11.76 -7.13
CA ALA A 326 10.66 -12.29 -7.52
C ALA A 326 9.83 -12.71 -6.30
N ASP A 327 8.52 -12.74 -6.47
CA ASP A 327 7.53 -13.08 -5.45
C ASP A 327 6.46 -14.02 -6.02
N ASN A 328 5.95 -14.89 -5.16
CA ASN A 328 4.73 -15.65 -5.38
C ASN A 328 3.63 -14.87 -4.65
N PRO A 329 2.75 -14.14 -5.36
CA PRO A 329 1.75 -13.28 -4.72
C PRO A 329 0.74 -14.05 -3.85
N ASN A 330 0.75 -15.38 -3.90
CA ASN A 330 -0.06 -16.25 -3.04
C ASN A 330 0.59 -16.53 -1.66
N ASP A 331 1.88 -16.20 -1.45
CA ASP A 331 2.61 -16.38 -0.19
C ASP A 331 3.05 -15.06 0.44
N ALA A 332 2.18 -14.45 1.23
CA ALA A 332 2.48 -13.19 1.92
C ALA A 332 3.40 -13.31 3.15
N ARG A 333 4.03 -14.47 3.41
CA ARG A 333 4.84 -14.71 4.62
C ARG A 333 6.34 -14.49 4.43
N ASP A 334 6.78 -14.26 3.20
CA ASP A 334 8.19 -14.13 2.84
C ASP A 334 8.77 -12.73 3.16
N GLY A 335 7.91 -11.76 3.49
CA GLY A 335 8.30 -10.40 3.85
C GLY A 335 8.41 -9.45 2.65
N LEU A 336 8.15 -9.90 1.42
CA LEU A 336 8.04 -9.07 0.22
C LEU A 336 6.56 -8.91 -0.15
N VAL A 337 6.07 -7.67 -0.24
CA VAL A 337 4.69 -7.41 -0.66
C VAL A 337 4.70 -6.32 -1.72
N GLY A 338 4.27 -6.67 -2.94
CA GLY A 338 4.14 -5.71 -4.03
C GLY A 338 5.45 -5.01 -4.39
N GLY A 339 6.59 -5.71 -4.26
CA GLY A 339 7.92 -5.17 -4.57
C GLY A 339 8.56 -4.42 -3.42
N VAL A 340 7.94 -4.41 -2.23
CA VAL A 340 8.45 -3.74 -1.03
C VAL A 340 8.81 -4.79 0.02
N VAL A 341 10.09 -4.86 0.36
CA VAL A 341 10.57 -5.69 1.45
C VAL A 341 10.26 -4.99 2.76
N SER A 342 9.54 -5.69 3.62
CA SER A 342 9.14 -5.23 4.94
C SER A 342 10.36 -4.85 5.76
N ARG A 343 10.26 -3.78 6.55
CA ARG A 343 11.35 -3.36 7.43
C ARG A 343 11.73 -4.49 8.40
N GLY A 344 13.02 -4.81 8.49
CA GLY A 344 13.52 -5.90 9.34
C GLY A 344 13.40 -7.28 8.70
N ALA A 345 12.91 -7.39 7.45
CA ALA A 345 12.83 -8.64 6.71
C ALA A 345 14.10 -8.84 5.87
N VAL A 346 14.77 -9.96 6.11
CA VAL A 346 15.93 -10.39 5.32
C VAL A 346 15.40 -11.03 4.04
N TYR A 347 15.49 -10.33 2.92
CA TYR A 347 15.01 -10.82 1.64
C TYR A 347 16.16 -10.92 0.62
N PRO A 348 16.31 -12.06 -0.09
CA PRO A 348 17.32 -12.17 -1.13
C PRO A 348 16.95 -11.34 -2.35
N TYR A 349 17.95 -10.94 -3.12
CA TYR A 349 17.76 -10.40 -4.46
C TYR A 349 19.01 -10.60 -5.31
N VAL A 350 18.85 -10.62 -6.63
CA VAL A 350 19.99 -10.61 -7.55
C VAL A 350 20.46 -9.17 -7.72
N ALA A 351 21.74 -8.93 -7.48
CA ALA A 351 22.43 -7.68 -7.74
C ALA A 351 23.38 -7.84 -8.94
N TRP A 352 23.30 -6.88 -9.85
CA TRP A 352 24.29 -6.68 -10.90
C TRP A 352 25.14 -5.48 -10.50
N ASP A 353 26.45 -5.65 -10.38
CA ASP A 353 27.45 -4.59 -10.21
C ASP A 353 28.57 -4.86 -11.23
N VAL A 354 28.37 -4.40 -12.46
CA VAL A 354 29.13 -4.86 -13.63
C VAL A 354 30.08 -3.77 -14.12
N PRO A 355 31.41 -3.93 -13.95
CA PRO A 355 32.39 -3.10 -14.65
C PRO A 355 32.40 -3.46 -16.14
N LEU A 356 31.77 -2.63 -16.97
CA LEU A 356 31.51 -2.95 -18.38
C LEU A 356 32.79 -3.02 -19.24
N GLY A 357 33.89 -2.42 -18.78
CA GLY A 357 35.20 -2.50 -19.44
C GLY A 357 35.94 -3.83 -19.26
N THR A 358 35.60 -4.60 -18.22
CA THR A 358 36.21 -5.92 -17.94
C THR A 358 35.19 -7.05 -17.96
N CYS A 359 33.97 -6.76 -18.39
CA CYS A 359 32.91 -7.74 -18.50
C CYS A 359 33.20 -8.76 -19.61
N ALA A 360 32.90 -10.03 -19.33
CA ALA A 360 33.06 -11.15 -20.24
C ALA A 360 31.72 -11.88 -20.49
N SER A 361 31.73 -13.02 -21.17
CA SER A 361 30.66 -14.02 -21.07
C SER A 361 30.74 -14.62 -19.67
N GLU A 362 29.90 -14.23 -18.72
CA GLU A 362 30.18 -14.58 -17.32
C GLU A 362 30.17 -16.10 -17.06
N PRO A 363 31.27 -16.67 -16.51
CA PRO A 363 31.20 -17.87 -15.69
C PRO A 363 30.99 -17.47 -14.23
N LEU A 364 30.03 -18.11 -13.57
CA LEU A 364 29.88 -18.10 -12.11
C LEU A 364 31.21 -18.23 -11.37
N SER A 365 31.52 -17.25 -10.53
CA SER A 365 32.53 -17.32 -9.49
C SER A 365 31.92 -16.91 -8.14
N PHE A 366 32.21 -17.66 -7.08
CA PHE A 366 31.69 -17.39 -5.73
C PHE A 366 32.76 -16.82 -4.80
N ASP A 367 33.83 -16.25 -5.36
CA ASP A 367 34.94 -15.66 -4.58
C ASP A 367 34.70 -14.20 -4.16
N GLY A 368 33.53 -13.65 -4.47
CA GLY A 368 33.16 -12.27 -4.15
C GLY A 368 33.65 -11.24 -5.18
N THR A 369 34.07 -11.68 -6.38
CA THR A 369 34.53 -10.79 -7.47
C THR A 369 33.66 -10.81 -8.73
N THR A 370 32.50 -11.49 -8.71
CA THR A 370 31.60 -11.54 -9.86
C THR A 370 30.74 -10.30 -10.02
N SER A 371 30.36 -10.03 -11.27
CA SER A 371 29.54 -8.90 -11.64
C SER A 371 28.05 -9.16 -11.43
N VAL A 372 27.63 -10.44 -11.44
CA VAL A 372 26.30 -10.86 -11.00
C VAL A 372 26.42 -11.66 -9.71
N GLN A 373 25.64 -11.28 -8.70
CA GLN A 373 25.68 -11.90 -7.38
C GLN A 373 24.31 -11.84 -6.71
N THR A 374 24.11 -12.61 -5.65
CA THR A 374 22.97 -12.38 -4.75
C THR A 374 23.38 -11.51 -3.58
N ASP A 375 22.49 -10.61 -3.18
CA ASP A 375 22.60 -9.77 -1.99
C ASP A 375 21.30 -9.80 -1.16
N TYR A 376 21.30 -9.21 0.03
CA TYR A 376 20.22 -9.27 1.02
C TYR A 376 19.92 -7.90 1.62
N THR A 377 18.64 -7.61 1.82
CA THR A 377 18.13 -6.29 2.26
C THR A 377 18.58 -5.81 3.64
N GLU A 378 19.03 -6.70 4.54
CA GLU A 378 19.24 -6.39 5.97
C GLU A 378 20.71 -6.41 6.43
N THR A 379 21.67 -6.37 5.51
CA THR A 379 23.10 -6.22 5.88
C THR A 379 23.46 -4.77 6.21
N THR A 380 22.60 -3.78 5.92
CA THR A 380 22.77 -2.37 6.30
C THR A 380 21.42 -1.69 6.63
N ALA A 381 21.16 -1.44 7.91
CA ALA A 381 19.87 -0.95 8.43
C ALA A 381 19.54 0.51 8.06
N THR A 382 18.88 0.76 6.92
CA THR A 382 18.42 2.12 6.55
C THR A 382 16.98 2.28 6.05
N GLY A 383 16.15 1.23 5.98
CA GLY A 383 14.72 1.38 5.64
C GLY A 383 14.11 0.14 4.99
N ALA A 384 12.83 0.21 4.62
CA ALA A 384 12.21 -0.78 3.74
C ALA A 384 12.88 -0.68 2.35
N THR A 385 13.36 -1.81 1.82
CA THR A 385 13.96 -1.87 0.48
C THR A 385 12.86 -2.13 -0.54
N SER A 386 12.68 -1.22 -1.50
CA SER A 386 11.71 -1.38 -2.58
C SER A 386 12.41 -1.56 -3.92
N PHE A 387 11.86 -2.43 -4.76
CA PHE A 387 12.24 -2.53 -6.17
C PHE A 387 11.43 -1.54 -6.99
N GLY A 388 12.00 -0.97 -8.05
CA GLY A 388 11.37 0.14 -8.78
C GLY A 388 10.14 -0.25 -9.60
N TYR A 389 10.10 -1.45 -10.16
CA TYR A 389 9.04 -1.91 -11.05
C TYR A 389 8.65 -3.35 -10.81
N ALA A 390 7.41 -3.69 -11.10
CA ALA A 390 6.83 -5.02 -11.04
C ALA A 390 6.40 -5.49 -12.44
N PHE A 391 6.54 -6.78 -12.72
CA PHE A 391 6.02 -7.43 -13.91
C PHE A 391 5.44 -8.79 -13.55
N ALA A 392 4.14 -8.96 -13.82
CA ALA A 392 3.42 -10.21 -13.63
C ALA A 392 2.80 -10.69 -14.95
N PRO A 393 2.63 -12.01 -15.15
CA PRO A 393 1.95 -12.57 -16.32
C PRO A 393 0.58 -11.92 -16.56
N GLY A 394 0.33 -11.47 -17.78
CA GLY A 394 -0.95 -10.88 -18.18
C GLY A 394 -1.17 -9.43 -17.75
N ALA A 395 -0.22 -8.79 -17.06
CA ALA A 395 -0.25 -7.37 -16.72
C ALA A 395 0.89 -6.60 -17.39
N PRO A 396 0.69 -5.32 -17.77
CA PRO A 396 1.81 -4.47 -18.14
C PRO A 396 2.73 -4.27 -16.93
N PRO A 397 4.03 -3.99 -17.16
CA PRO A 397 4.91 -3.59 -16.07
C PRO A 397 4.35 -2.35 -15.37
N ALA A 398 4.50 -2.26 -14.05
CA ALA A 398 3.99 -1.15 -13.25
C ALA A 398 5.07 -0.64 -12.30
N PRO A 399 5.15 0.68 -12.03
CA PRO A 399 6.03 1.22 -11.00
C PRO A 399 5.56 0.80 -9.61
N VAL A 400 6.51 0.70 -8.70
CA VAL A 400 6.30 0.33 -7.29
C VAL A 400 6.58 1.54 -6.40
N CYS A 401 5.70 1.76 -5.43
CA CYS A 401 5.85 2.80 -4.42
C CYS A 401 5.87 2.15 -3.03
N ALA A 402 6.97 2.29 -2.30
CA ALA A 402 7.15 1.77 -0.95
C ALA A 402 6.13 2.33 0.03
N ALA A 403 5.87 3.64 -0.08
CA ALA A 403 4.76 4.29 0.59
C ALA A 403 3.59 4.44 -0.40
N PRO A 404 2.36 4.04 -0.03
CA PRO A 404 1.22 4.14 -0.93
C PRO A 404 0.89 5.61 -1.24
N CYS A 405 0.50 5.88 -2.48
CA CYS A 405 -0.04 7.18 -2.88
C CYS A 405 -1.45 7.35 -2.30
N LEU A 406 -1.62 8.36 -1.45
CA LEU A 406 -2.87 8.62 -0.74
C LEU A 406 -3.82 9.50 -1.56
N ASN A 407 -5.06 9.64 -1.07
CA ASN A 407 -6.04 10.60 -1.59
C ASN A 407 -6.30 10.54 -3.11
N GLY A 408 -6.26 9.33 -3.66
CA GLY A 408 -6.48 9.08 -5.09
C GLY A 408 -5.27 9.35 -5.98
N GLY A 409 -4.09 9.61 -5.41
CA GLY A 409 -2.85 9.67 -6.17
C GLY A 409 -2.48 8.34 -6.81
N ALA A 410 -1.72 8.38 -7.91
CA ALA A 410 -1.28 7.20 -8.65
C ALA A 410 0.25 7.07 -8.60
N CYS A 411 0.76 5.85 -8.41
CA CYS A 411 2.20 5.57 -8.54
C CYS A 411 2.56 5.60 -10.03
N THR A 412 3.32 6.60 -10.46
CA THR A 412 3.66 6.84 -11.88
C THR A 412 5.14 6.61 -12.18
N GLY A 413 5.95 6.41 -11.15
CA GLY A 413 7.35 6.02 -11.24
C GLY A 413 7.81 5.39 -9.92
N PRO A 414 9.01 4.79 -9.87
CA PRO A 414 9.57 4.25 -8.63
C PRO A 414 9.47 5.27 -7.50
N ASN A 415 8.74 4.93 -6.43
CA ASN A 415 8.50 5.81 -5.28
C ASN A 415 7.99 7.23 -5.64
N THR A 416 7.32 7.39 -6.80
CA THR A 416 6.87 8.68 -7.33
C THR A 416 5.36 8.66 -7.51
N CYS A 417 4.68 9.45 -6.68
CA CYS A 417 3.24 9.65 -6.76
C CYS A 417 2.88 10.87 -7.61
N THR A 418 1.94 10.69 -8.55
CA THR A 418 1.22 11.80 -9.18
C THR A 418 -0.07 12.06 -8.40
N CYS A 419 -0.19 13.25 -7.81
CA CYS A 419 -1.32 13.61 -6.98
C CYS A 419 -2.49 14.18 -7.79
N THR A 420 -3.71 13.99 -7.27
CA THR A 420 -4.91 14.67 -7.78
C THR A 420 -4.91 16.12 -7.30
N GLY A 421 -5.59 17.02 -8.02
CA GLY A 421 -5.36 18.48 -7.92
C GLY A 421 -5.49 19.11 -6.51
N SER A 422 -6.25 18.51 -5.60
CA SER A 422 -6.38 18.99 -4.22
C SER A 422 -5.27 18.49 -3.28
N TRP A 423 -4.31 17.70 -3.76
CA TRP A 423 -3.28 17.03 -2.98
C TRP A 423 -1.89 17.19 -3.58
N THR A 424 -0.88 17.21 -2.72
CA THR A 424 0.55 17.42 -2.95
C THR A 424 1.34 16.62 -1.92
N GLY A 425 2.67 16.68 -1.99
CA GLY A 425 3.57 15.89 -1.15
C GLY A 425 3.99 14.60 -1.85
N ALA A 426 5.04 13.96 -1.35
CA ALA A 426 5.64 12.78 -1.97
C ALA A 426 4.66 11.58 -2.04
N THR A 427 3.70 11.53 -1.13
CA THR A 427 2.67 10.47 -1.02
C THR A 427 1.26 11.02 -1.21
N CYS A 428 1.10 12.26 -1.70
CA CYS A 428 -0.21 12.91 -1.84
C CYS A 428 -0.99 13.06 -0.52
N ASP A 429 -0.27 13.20 0.59
CA ASP A 429 -0.81 13.34 1.94
C ASP A 429 -1.14 14.80 2.33
N THR A 430 -0.66 15.77 1.55
CA THR A 430 -0.74 17.19 1.89
C THR A 430 -1.74 17.90 0.99
N ALA A 431 -2.76 18.55 1.56
CA ALA A 431 -3.70 19.34 0.75
C ALA A 431 -2.98 20.49 0.02
N ALA A 432 -3.19 20.62 -1.30
CA ALA A 432 -2.50 21.57 -2.18
C ALA A 432 -2.92 23.03 -1.96
N CYS A 433 -4.08 23.24 -1.35
CA CYS A 433 -4.77 24.51 -1.20
C CYS A 433 -5.55 24.52 0.13
N GLY A 434 -5.97 25.70 0.60
CA GLY A 434 -6.74 25.81 1.84
C GLY A 434 -8.04 25.02 1.72
N ALA A 435 -8.12 23.87 2.39
CA ALA A 435 -9.24 22.96 2.26
C ALA A 435 -10.57 23.68 2.57
N GLY A 436 -11.54 23.59 1.67
CA GLY A 436 -12.83 24.27 1.80
C GLY A 436 -12.88 25.72 1.28
N GLN A 437 -11.82 26.20 0.62
CA GLN A 437 -11.86 27.42 -0.19
C GLN A 437 -12.42 27.13 -1.60
N SER A 438 -12.90 28.16 -2.30
CA SER A 438 -13.49 28.06 -3.64
C SER A 438 -12.58 27.40 -4.68
N ASP A 439 -11.26 27.54 -4.53
CA ASP A 439 -10.26 26.96 -5.43
C ASP A 439 -9.86 25.53 -4.99
N CYS A 440 -10.45 25.03 -3.89
CA CYS A 440 -10.11 23.78 -3.21
C CYS A 440 -11.31 23.14 -2.48
N PRO A 441 -12.44 22.89 -3.17
CA PRO A 441 -13.62 22.36 -2.52
C PRO A 441 -13.37 20.91 -2.07
N MET A 442 -13.80 20.58 -0.86
CA MET A 442 -13.74 19.22 -0.32
C MET A 442 -15.11 18.54 -0.41
N LYS A 443 -15.18 17.22 -0.28
CA LYS A 443 -16.45 16.48 -0.43
C LYS A 443 -17.56 16.88 0.55
N SER A 444 -17.19 17.34 1.74
CA SER A 444 -18.11 17.75 2.79
C SER A 444 -17.44 18.65 3.82
N CYS A 445 -18.21 19.28 4.70
CA CYS A 445 -17.68 20.00 5.86
C CYS A 445 -16.78 19.12 6.75
N LYS A 446 -17.10 17.82 6.88
CA LYS A 446 -16.26 16.85 7.60
C LYS A 446 -14.92 16.62 6.92
N ALA A 447 -14.90 16.53 5.59
CA ALA A 447 -13.68 16.42 4.81
C ALA A 447 -12.82 17.69 4.91
N VAL A 448 -13.43 18.89 4.92
CA VAL A 448 -12.73 20.15 5.20
C VAL A 448 -12.05 20.11 6.57
N LEU A 449 -12.77 19.69 7.60
CA LEU A 449 -12.23 19.63 8.97
C LEU A 449 -11.10 18.60 9.11
N ALA A 450 -11.25 17.41 8.52
CA ALA A 450 -10.23 16.36 8.54
C ALA A 450 -8.95 16.77 7.80
N ALA A 451 -9.08 17.56 6.73
CA ALA A 451 -7.96 18.14 6.00
C ALA A 451 -7.29 19.33 6.72
N GLY A 452 -7.74 19.69 7.94
CA GLY A 452 -7.22 20.83 8.69
C GLY A 452 -7.60 22.19 8.12
N GLY A 453 -8.58 22.25 7.20
CA GLY A 453 -9.04 23.48 6.55
C GLY A 453 -9.99 24.35 7.39
N SER A 454 -10.34 23.92 8.60
CA SER A 454 -11.27 24.67 9.44
C SER A 454 -10.70 26.01 9.88
N THR A 455 -11.43 27.07 9.58
CA THR A 455 -11.25 28.43 10.07
C THR A 455 -12.30 28.84 11.11
N GLY A 456 -13.05 27.86 11.65
CA GLY A 456 -14.22 28.04 12.52
C GLY A 456 -15.55 27.85 11.79
N ASP A 457 -16.67 28.10 12.45
CA ASP A 457 -18.00 27.99 11.84
C ASP A 457 -18.17 29.06 10.75
N GLY A 458 -18.71 28.69 9.59
CA GLY A 458 -18.83 29.64 8.49
C GLY A 458 -19.18 28.99 7.16
N ALA A 459 -19.11 29.79 6.09
CA ALA A 459 -19.31 29.31 4.74
C ALA A 459 -18.03 28.67 4.18
N TYR A 460 -18.16 27.49 3.58
CA TYR A 460 -17.10 26.77 2.89
C TYR A 460 -17.60 26.25 1.55
N ALA A 461 -16.69 26.13 0.59
CA ALA A 461 -16.99 25.49 -0.69
C ALA A 461 -16.83 23.97 -0.54
N ILE A 462 -17.83 23.21 -0.97
CA ILE A 462 -17.79 21.75 -1.04
C ILE A 462 -18.14 21.25 -2.44
N ASP A 463 -17.65 20.07 -2.77
CA ASP A 463 -17.89 19.36 -4.03
C ASP A 463 -18.08 17.86 -3.74
N PRO A 464 -19.32 17.41 -3.45
CA PRO A 464 -19.60 16.06 -2.98
C PRO A 464 -19.26 14.93 -3.97
N ASP A 465 -19.45 15.15 -5.28
CA ASP A 465 -19.06 14.22 -6.35
C ASP A 465 -17.59 14.35 -6.76
N GLY A 466 -16.96 15.47 -6.41
CA GLY A 466 -15.52 15.67 -6.42
C GLY A 466 -15.09 16.68 -7.49
N PRO A 467 -13.97 17.38 -7.27
CA PRO A 467 -13.53 18.47 -8.14
C PRO A 467 -13.53 18.12 -9.64
N GLY A 468 -14.36 18.81 -10.42
CA GLY A 468 -14.44 18.66 -11.88
C GLY A 468 -15.22 17.42 -12.36
N VAL A 469 -15.91 16.73 -11.46
CA VAL A 469 -16.78 15.58 -11.75
C VAL A 469 -18.22 16.03 -11.59
N GLY A 470 -19.07 15.80 -12.59
CA GLY A 470 -20.52 15.98 -12.44
C GLY A 470 -20.96 17.43 -12.18
N ALA A 471 -21.48 17.69 -10.99
CA ALA A 471 -22.00 18.99 -10.57
C ALA A 471 -20.86 19.93 -10.12
N PRO A 472 -20.97 21.25 -10.36
CA PRO A 472 -19.95 22.18 -9.89
C PRO A 472 -20.00 22.32 -8.36
N ALA A 473 -18.84 22.58 -7.76
CA ALA A 473 -18.72 22.96 -6.35
C ALA A 473 -19.65 24.12 -5.96
N PHE A 474 -20.11 24.09 -4.71
CA PHE A 474 -21.04 25.09 -4.17
C PHE A 474 -20.75 25.38 -2.70
N ASP A 475 -21.16 26.56 -2.25
CA ASP A 475 -20.96 26.98 -0.86
C ASP A 475 -22.04 26.37 0.05
N VAL A 476 -21.60 25.90 1.23
CA VAL A 476 -22.44 25.45 2.34
C VAL A 476 -22.02 26.13 3.63
N TRP A 477 -22.91 26.18 4.61
CA TRP A 477 -22.53 26.58 5.96
C TRP A 477 -22.08 25.34 6.74
N CYS A 478 -20.84 25.38 7.22
CA CYS A 478 -20.26 24.35 8.05
C CYS A 478 -20.20 24.82 9.52
N ASP A 479 -20.76 24.02 10.42
CA ASP A 479 -20.43 24.07 11.84
C ASP A 479 -19.23 23.16 12.08
N MET A 480 -18.11 23.79 12.46
CA MET A 480 -16.80 23.17 12.65
C MET A 480 -16.43 23.06 14.14
N THR A 481 -17.32 23.45 15.05
CA THR A 481 -17.01 23.55 16.48
C THR A 481 -17.91 22.68 17.36
N THR A 482 -19.18 22.49 17.00
CA THR A 482 -20.13 21.70 17.79
C THR A 482 -19.88 20.21 17.60
N ASP A 483 -19.80 19.45 18.69
CA ASP A 483 -19.65 17.97 18.68
C ASP A 483 -18.52 17.50 17.73
N ASP A 484 -17.29 17.97 17.92
CA ASP A 484 -16.13 17.69 17.04
C ASP A 484 -16.27 18.18 15.59
N GLY A 485 -17.27 19.00 15.28
CA GLY A 485 -17.42 19.73 14.02
C GLY A 485 -17.63 18.89 12.76
N GLY A 486 -17.61 19.56 11.61
CA GLY A 486 -17.78 18.96 10.28
C GLY A 486 -19.23 18.83 9.82
N TRP A 487 -20.13 19.57 10.45
CA TRP A 487 -21.57 19.54 10.21
C TRP A 487 -21.98 20.45 9.06
N THR A 488 -22.68 19.91 8.06
CA THR A 488 -23.19 20.65 6.90
C THR A 488 -24.64 21.06 7.13
N LEU A 489 -24.95 22.37 7.16
CA LEU A 489 -26.31 22.87 7.34
C LEU A 489 -27.13 22.68 6.05
N VAL A 490 -28.25 21.96 6.15
CA VAL A 490 -29.13 21.64 5.01
C VAL A 490 -30.50 22.33 5.06
N GLY A 491 -30.86 22.92 6.20
CA GLY A 491 -32.07 23.75 6.33
C GLY A 491 -32.16 24.47 7.67
N TYR A 492 -32.89 25.59 7.71
CA TYR A 492 -33.22 26.27 8.97
C TYR A 492 -34.49 27.14 8.93
N ASN A 493 -35.20 27.26 10.03
CA ASN A 493 -36.25 28.25 10.26
C ASN A 493 -35.94 29.03 11.54
N GLN A 494 -36.05 30.36 11.52
CA GLN A 494 -35.79 31.20 12.68
C GLN A 494 -36.76 32.37 12.75
N GLY A 495 -37.56 32.47 13.82
CA GLY A 495 -38.35 33.65 14.14
C GLY A 495 -39.46 33.98 13.15
N VAL A 496 -40.00 32.99 12.43
CA VAL A 496 -41.03 33.18 11.40
C VAL A 496 -42.43 33.03 12.00
N ASP A 497 -43.26 34.05 11.81
CA ASP A 497 -44.68 34.06 12.20
C ASP A 497 -45.56 33.48 11.08
N ARG A 498 -46.54 32.62 11.43
CA ARG A 498 -47.44 31.99 10.44
C ARG A 498 -48.90 32.10 10.81
N THR A 499 -49.74 32.51 9.86
CA THR A 499 -51.21 32.56 9.97
C THR A 499 -51.94 31.34 9.40
N PHE A 500 -51.26 30.51 8.59
CA PHE A 500 -51.78 29.24 8.04
C PHE A 500 -50.72 28.14 8.05
N LEU A 501 -51.19 26.90 8.02
CA LEU A 501 -50.44 25.65 8.27
C LEU A 501 -49.47 25.21 7.14
N THR A 502 -49.22 26.02 6.11
CA THR A 502 -48.25 25.68 5.06
C THR A 502 -47.28 26.85 4.87
N GLY A 503 -45.99 26.58 4.97
CA GLY A 503 -44.94 27.54 4.59
C GLY A 503 -44.04 26.95 3.52
N THR A 504 -43.88 27.65 2.40
CA THR A 504 -42.92 27.29 1.36
C THR A 504 -41.51 27.73 1.76
N TRP A 505 -40.58 26.78 1.82
CA TRP A 505 -39.15 27.03 1.91
C TRP A 505 -38.66 27.50 0.54
N HIS A 506 -38.00 28.65 0.52
CA HIS A 506 -37.31 29.10 -0.69
C HIS A 506 -36.04 28.27 -0.86
N ALA A 507 -35.96 27.49 -1.93
CA ALA A 507 -34.72 26.84 -2.32
C ALA A 507 -33.72 27.94 -2.74
N VAL A 508 -32.58 27.98 -2.07
CA VAL A 508 -31.49 28.92 -2.35
C VAL A 508 -30.32 28.20 -3.00
N ALA A 509 -29.70 28.87 -3.97
CA ALA A 509 -28.43 28.47 -4.55
C ALA A 509 -27.32 29.18 -3.77
N GLY A 510 -26.78 28.54 -2.72
CA GLY A 510 -25.69 29.06 -1.89
C GLY A 510 -25.74 28.60 -0.44
N ALA A 511 -24.72 28.99 0.35
CA ALA A 511 -24.61 28.60 1.75
C ALA A 511 -25.80 29.09 2.57
N LEU A 512 -26.43 28.17 3.29
CA LEU A 512 -27.53 28.49 4.20
C LEU A 512 -26.99 29.19 5.44
N VAL A 513 -27.25 30.49 5.59
CA VAL A 513 -26.94 31.21 6.83
C VAL A 513 -28.24 31.50 7.57
N PRO A 514 -28.44 31.01 8.81
CA PRO A 514 -29.62 31.36 9.60
C PRO A 514 -29.76 32.88 9.77
N GLN A 515 -30.93 33.43 9.46
CA GLN A 515 -31.24 34.85 9.65
C GLN A 515 -32.54 35.01 10.46
N PRO A 516 -32.67 36.09 11.26
CA PRO A 516 -33.90 36.37 11.97
C PRO A 516 -35.09 36.53 11.03
N SER A 517 -36.22 35.93 11.39
CA SER A 517 -37.47 35.95 10.62
C SER A 517 -37.35 35.40 9.20
N SER A 518 -36.49 34.40 8.98
CA SER A 518 -36.33 33.73 7.70
C SER A 518 -36.37 32.21 7.81
N GLN A 519 -36.59 31.57 6.66
CA GLN A 519 -36.55 30.13 6.49
C GLN A 519 -35.92 29.79 5.13
N ALA A 520 -34.99 28.84 5.09
CA ALA A 520 -34.35 28.40 3.87
C ALA A 520 -33.91 26.93 3.97
N ALA A 521 -33.97 26.21 2.85
CA ALA A 521 -33.53 24.83 2.75
C ALA A 521 -32.69 24.65 1.48
N MET A 522 -31.77 23.70 1.55
CA MET A 522 -30.98 23.28 0.40
C MET A 522 -31.92 22.68 -0.65
N SER A 523 -31.65 22.94 -1.94
CA SER A 523 -32.48 22.35 -2.99
C SER A 523 -32.37 20.81 -2.97
N PRO A 524 -33.46 20.07 -3.26
CA PRO A 524 -33.43 18.61 -3.26
C PRO A 524 -32.39 18.01 -4.22
N ALA A 525 -32.11 18.67 -5.35
CA ALA A 525 -31.10 18.22 -6.30
C ALA A 525 -29.68 18.31 -5.74
N VAL A 526 -29.39 19.34 -4.94
CA VAL A 526 -28.08 19.54 -4.29
C VAL A 526 -27.95 18.67 -3.04
N ALA A 527 -29.02 18.56 -2.23
CA ALA A 527 -29.07 17.65 -1.10
C ALA A 527 -28.88 16.19 -1.52
N ALA A 528 -29.33 15.83 -2.74
CA ALA A 528 -29.10 14.51 -3.30
C ALA A 528 -27.63 14.22 -3.65
N LEU A 529 -26.72 15.21 -3.68
CA LEU A 529 -25.30 14.96 -3.90
C LEU A 529 -24.56 14.63 -2.59
N LEU A 530 -25.13 15.00 -1.44
CA LEU A 530 -24.52 14.77 -0.14
C LEU A 530 -24.64 13.29 0.26
N ASP A 531 -23.51 12.69 0.62
CA ASP A 531 -23.43 11.40 1.29
C ASP A 531 -23.14 11.65 2.77
N TYR A 532 -23.97 11.13 3.67
CA TYR A 532 -23.89 11.41 5.10
C TYR A 532 -24.37 10.20 5.90
N SER A 533 -23.79 10.03 7.09
CA SER A 533 -24.08 8.90 7.99
C SER A 533 -24.66 9.35 9.33
N GLU A 534 -24.56 10.65 9.62
CA GLU A 534 -25.08 11.24 10.84
C GLU A 534 -25.96 12.44 10.53
N LEU A 535 -26.94 12.67 11.40
CA LEU A 535 -27.85 13.79 11.28
C LEU A 535 -28.06 14.47 12.63
N GLY A 536 -27.86 15.78 12.65
CA GLY A 536 -27.96 16.63 13.83
C GLY A 536 -29.13 17.59 13.74
N PHE A 537 -29.81 17.80 14.87
CA PHE A 537 -30.89 18.76 15.00
C PHE A 537 -30.61 19.73 16.10
N TYR A 538 -30.85 21.00 15.82
CA TYR A 538 -30.95 22.02 16.83
C TYR A 538 -32.36 22.61 16.82
N LEU A 539 -33.07 22.48 17.94
CA LEU A 539 -34.43 23.00 18.11
C LEU A 539 -34.48 23.90 19.34
N ASP A 540 -34.34 25.21 19.14
CA ASP A 540 -34.68 26.20 20.15
C ASP A 540 -36.14 26.60 19.97
N ASP A 541 -37.08 25.78 20.47
CA ASP A 541 -38.51 26.07 20.45
C ASP A 541 -38.96 26.68 21.80
N PRO A 542 -39.27 27.98 21.85
CA PRO A 542 -39.77 28.64 23.08
C PRO A 542 -41.13 28.11 23.54
N GLN A 543 -41.84 27.36 22.68
CA GLN A 543 -43.17 26.77 22.95
C GLN A 543 -43.10 25.29 23.34
N TRP A 544 -41.90 24.74 23.57
CA TRP A 544 -41.71 23.39 24.08
C TRP A 544 -42.14 23.28 25.55
N ASP A 545 -43.40 22.91 25.79
CA ASP A 545 -43.99 22.77 27.12
C ASP A 545 -44.25 21.31 27.56
N ASP A 546 -44.02 20.33 26.66
CA ASP A 546 -44.22 18.89 26.91
C ASP A 546 -43.10 18.05 26.27
N ALA A 547 -42.47 17.18 27.07
CA ALA A 547 -41.42 16.25 26.66
C ALA A 547 -41.93 15.04 25.85
N ALA A 548 -43.24 14.87 25.70
CA ALA A 548 -43.85 13.76 24.96
C ALA A 548 -44.10 14.05 23.46
N ARG A 549 -43.70 15.21 22.94
CA ARG A 549 -43.90 15.57 21.52
C ARG A 549 -42.99 14.75 20.60
N SER A 550 -43.56 14.17 19.53
CA SER A 550 -42.82 13.43 18.51
C SER A 550 -42.61 14.24 17.23
N TYR A 551 -41.58 13.94 16.44
CA TYR A 551 -41.34 14.58 15.14
C TYR A 551 -41.10 13.50 14.10
N THR A 552 -41.64 13.63 12.89
CA THR A 552 -41.55 12.60 11.85
C THR A 552 -40.76 13.11 10.65
N GLY A 553 -39.75 12.34 10.24
CA GLY A 553 -38.95 12.60 9.03
C GLY A 553 -39.62 12.05 7.76
N PHE A 554 -39.40 12.72 6.63
CA PHE A 554 -39.85 12.35 5.28
C PHE A 554 -38.65 12.11 4.35
N TRP A 555 -38.74 11.08 3.52
CA TRP A 555 -37.60 10.46 2.81
C TRP A 555 -37.90 10.31 1.30
N ILE A 556 -36.86 10.35 0.43
CA ILE A 556 -36.88 9.94 -0.98
C ILE A 556 -36.18 8.58 -1.10
N GLY A 557 -36.90 7.52 -1.48
CA GLY A 557 -36.33 6.18 -1.72
C GLY A 557 -37.26 5.03 -1.28
N ASP A 558 -36.81 3.79 -1.50
CA ASP A 558 -37.56 2.55 -1.24
C ASP A 558 -37.43 2.08 0.22
N ASP A 559 -37.71 2.92 1.23
CA ASP A 559 -38.11 2.48 2.58
C ASP A 559 -38.65 3.65 3.45
N PRO A 560 -39.98 3.84 3.61
CA PRO A 560 -40.54 5.10 4.15
C PRO A 560 -40.78 5.16 5.67
N LEU A 561 -40.24 4.28 6.52
CA LEU A 561 -40.58 4.25 7.95
C LEU A 561 -39.37 4.35 8.90
N SER A 562 -38.75 5.53 8.94
CA SER A 562 -37.88 5.94 10.05
C SER A 562 -38.56 7.06 10.85
N THR A 563 -39.44 6.71 11.78
CA THR A 563 -40.02 7.68 12.73
C THR A 563 -39.06 7.86 13.90
N TYR A 564 -38.66 9.10 14.21
CA TYR A 564 -37.71 9.41 15.29
C TYR A 564 -38.34 10.31 16.35
N ASN A 565 -38.46 9.81 17.58
CA ASN A 565 -38.98 10.63 18.67
C ASN A 565 -37.88 11.54 19.22
N LEU A 566 -38.00 12.85 19.00
CA LEU A 566 -37.13 13.84 19.64
C LEU A 566 -37.57 14.03 21.09
N ALA A 567 -36.66 13.81 22.05
CA ALA A 567 -36.99 13.78 23.47
C ALA A 567 -36.83 15.14 24.21
N SER A 568 -36.39 16.21 23.53
CA SER A 568 -36.05 17.50 24.13
C SER A 568 -35.85 18.60 23.09
N ASN A 569 -35.85 19.86 23.55
CA ASN A 569 -35.47 21.06 22.80
C ASN A 569 -33.96 21.38 22.88
N ALA A 570 -33.12 20.37 23.16
CA ALA A 570 -31.67 20.51 23.07
C ALA A 570 -31.16 19.96 21.74
N CYS A 571 -29.89 20.20 21.40
CA CYS A 571 -29.28 19.57 20.22
C CYS A 571 -29.33 18.04 20.35
N GLN A 572 -29.82 17.33 19.34
CA GLN A 572 -29.91 15.87 19.34
C GLN A 572 -29.18 15.29 18.12
N LEU A 573 -28.38 14.27 18.38
CA LEU A 573 -27.68 13.48 17.37
C LEU A 573 -28.48 12.21 17.07
N LEU A 574 -28.83 12.01 15.80
CA LEU A 574 -29.44 10.77 15.33
C LEU A 574 -28.42 9.97 14.50
N ARG A 575 -28.32 8.68 14.82
CA ARG A 575 -27.52 7.69 14.09
C ARG A 575 -28.42 6.54 13.61
N PRO A 576 -28.12 5.92 12.46
CA PRO A 576 -28.72 4.65 12.06
C PRO A 576 -28.56 3.61 13.18
N THR A 577 -29.64 2.90 13.50
CA THR A 577 -29.67 1.76 14.44
C THR A 577 -29.68 0.40 13.75
N ASP A 578 -29.95 0.35 12.43
CA ASP A 578 -29.77 -0.81 11.56
C ASP A 578 -29.35 -0.41 10.13
N ALA A 579 -28.95 -1.40 9.32
CA ALA A 579 -28.42 -1.20 7.97
C ALA A 579 -29.48 -0.92 6.88
N GLY A 580 -30.77 -1.07 7.21
CA GLY A 580 -31.91 -0.71 6.34
C GLY A 580 -32.35 0.74 6.54
N GLN A 581 -32.13 1.27 7.75
CA GLN A 581 -32.35 2.66 8.09
C GLN A 581 -31.51 3.55 7.16
N TRP A 582 -32.12 4.59 6.59
CA TRP A 582 -31.48 5.54 5.65
C TRP A 582 -31.21 5.02 4.22
N GLN A 583 -31.81 3.90 3.77
CA GLN A 583 -31.76 3.49 2.35
C GLN A 583 -32.53 4.45 1.38
N GLY A 584 -33.05 5.56 1.90
CA GLY A 584 -33.54 6.72 1.13
C GLY A 584 -32.87 8.03 1.60
N LYS A 585 -32.73 9.01 0.70
CA LYS A 585 -32.17 10.34 1.00
C LYS A 585 -33.21 11.17 1.75
N LEU A 586 -32.83 11.75 2.89
CA LEU A 586 -33.75 12.58 3.68
C LEU A 586 -34.16 13.83 2.89
N VAL A 587 -35.45 14.18 2.95
CA VAL A 587 -35.96 15.41 2.32
C VAL A 587 -36.27 16.47 3.36
N TYR A 588 -36.97 16.12 4.45
CA TYR A 588 -37.52 17.11 5.39
C TYR A 588 -38.11 16.46 6.68
N PHE A 589 -38.43 17.25 7.72
CA PHE A 589 -39.13 16.83 8.95
C PHE A 589 -40.41 17.62 9.23
N ALA A 590 -41.57 16.97 9.39
CA ALA A 590 -42.76 17.61 9.96
C ALA A 590 -42.94 17.21 11.44
N GLY A 591 -43.28 18.15 12.31
CA GLY A 591 -43.62 17.82 13.70
C GLY A 591 -44.96 17.09 13.80
N ASP A 592 -45.19 16.34 14.89
CA ASP A 592 -46.43 15.61 15.15
C ASP A 592 -47.50 16.51 15.75
N GLY A 593 -48.65 16.56 15.06
CA GLY A 593 -49.86 17.10 15.61
C GLY A 593 -50.68 15.94 16.07
N ALA A 594 -50.51 15.63 17.35
CA ALA A 594 -51.29 14.72 18.16
C ALA A 594 -52.17 13.77 17.32
N ASN A 595 -51.65 12.58 17.00
CA ASN A 595 -52.35 11.28 17.06
C ASN A 595 -53.91 11.25 17.10
N ASP A 596 -54.57 12.05 16.27
CA ASP A 596 -56.02 12.05 16.09
C ASP A 596 -56.33 11.19 14.86
N ASN A 597 -56.40 9.88 15.10
CA ASN A 597 -57.32 8.91 14.45
C ASN A 597 -56.78 7.47 14.32
N GLY A 598 -55.83 7.05 15.14
CA GLY A 598 -55.64 5.61 15.42
C GLY A 598 -55.10 4.75 14.27
N CYS A 599 -54.44 5.33 13.27
CA CYS A 599 -53.66 4.58 12.28
C CYS A 599 -52.24 4.34 12.80
N ALA A 600 -51.94 3.10 13.20
CA ALA A 600 -50.58 2.67 13.49
C ALA A 600 -49.81 2.41 12.19
N GLY A 601 -48.69 3.12 12.00
CA GLY A 601 -47.77 2.96 10.86
C GLY A 601 -48.00 4.00 9.77
N GLY A 602 -47.21 5.08 9.77
CA GLY A 602 -47.39 6.22 8.86
C GLY A 602 -46.11 6.58 8.11
N GLY A 603 -46.04 6.18 6.85
CA GLY A 603 -45.08 6.65 5.85
C GLY A 603 -45.77 6.63 4.49
N SER A 604 -45.87 7.78 3.82
CA SER A 604 -46.49 7.89 2.50
C SER A 604 -45.47 7.56 1.40
N TYR A 605 -45.74 6.50 0.64
CA TYR A 605 -44.91 5.99 -0.46
C TYR A 605 -45.28 6.64 -1.80
N PHE A 606 -44.29 7.01 -2.61
CA PHE A 606 -44.48 7.55 -3.97
C PHE A 606 -44.23 6.49 -5.04
N ALA A 607 -44.98 5.38 -5.03
CA ALA A 607 -45.22 4.66 -6.27
C ALA A 607 -46.72 4.45 -6.52
N SER A 608 -47.05 4.53 -7.79
CA SER A 608 -48.38 4.65 -8.35
C SER A 608 -49.44 3.73 -7.73
N GLY A 609 -50.37 4.33 -6.99
CA GLY A 609 -51.73 3.83 -6.82
C GLY A 609 -52.04 3.07 -5.53
N HIS A 610 -52.34 3.78 -4.44
CA HIS A 610 -53.25 3.34 -3.39
C HIS A 610 -54.00 4.53 -2.77
N THR A 611 -55.29 4.33 -2.49
CA THR A 611 -56.21 5.30 -1.86
C THR A 611 -56.34 5.00 -0.37
N CYS A 612 -55.67 5.80 0.46
CA CYS A 612 -56.10 6.08 1.82
C CYS A 612 -56.47 7.57 1.83
N ASP A 613 -57.76 7.87 1.81
CA ASP A 613 -58.29 9.19 2.13
C ASP A 613 -58.17 9.34 3.65
N ASP A 614 -57.32 10.26 4.11
CA ASP A 614 -57.32 10.91 5.44
C ASP A 614 -56.13 11.90 5.53
N GLY A 615 -56.30 13.09 4.96
CA GLY A 615 -55.71 14.36 5.45
C GLY A 615 -54.17 14.55 5.60
N GLY A 616 -53.32 13.59 5.24
CA GLY A 616 -51.85 13.72 5.36
C GLY A 616 -51.20 14.33 4.11
N GLY A 617 -50.88 15.62 4.14
CA GLY A 617 -50.29 16.35 3.01
C GLY A 617 -48.82 16.00 2.72
N GLY A 618 -48.53 15.62 1.47
CA GLY A 618 -47.18 15.42 0.94
C GLY A 618 -46.57 16.68 0.32
N VAL A 619 -45.23 16.72 0.26
CA VAL A 619 -44.44 17.71 -0.48
C VAL A 619 -44.59 17.45 -1.98
N THR A 620 -45.05 18.44 -2.76
CA THR A 620 -45.14 18.32 -4.23
C THR A 620 -43.96 19.02 -4.90
N THR A 621 -43.01 18.27 -5.47
CA THR A 621 -42.12 18.78 -6.53
C THR A 621 -42.63 18.24 -7.86
N ASN A 622 -43.65 18.92 -8.42
CA ASN A 622 -44.26 18.78 -9.76
C ASN A 622 -44.36 17.34 -10.33
N ASN A 623 -45.53 16.68 -10.34
CA ASN A 623 -46.45 16.77 -11.50
C ASN A 623 -47.91 16.35 -11.14
N SER A 624 -48.83 17.31 -11.31
CA SER A 624 -50.30 17.24 -11.43
C SER A 624 -51.17 16.60 -10.32
N TRP A 625 -52.10 17.38 -9.75
CA TRP A 625 -53.47 16.91 -9.43
C TRP A 625 -54.52 17.99 -9.79
N PRO A 626 -55.70 17.63 -10.35
CA PRO A 626 -56.58 18.61 -10.98
C PRO A 626 -57.59 19.29 -10.05
N THR A 627 -57.68 20.60 -10.23
CA THR A 627 -58.82 21.55 -10.16
C THR A 627 -59.79 21.52 -8.98
N ASN A 628 -59.68 22.53 -8.12
CA ASN A 628 -60.77 23.48 -7.92
C ASN A 628 -60.23 24.89 -7.71
N GLY A 629 -60.86 25.85 -8.39
CA GLY A 629 -60.24 27.08 -8.85
C GLY A 629 -60.01 28.15 -7.78
N GLY A 630 -58.94 28.93 -7.95
CA GLY A 630 -58.84 30.23 -7.30
C GLY A 630 -57.46 30.89 -7.26
N ASP A 631 -56.38 30.17 -6.96
CA ASP A 631 -55.17 30.85 -6.46
C ASP A 631 -53.92 30.70 -7.34
N THR A 632 -53.32 31.85 -7.67
CA THR A 632 -52.16 32.04 -8.57
C THR A 632 -50.78 31.82 -7.92
N MET A 633 -50.63 30.88 -6.97
CA MET A 633 -49.42 30.75 -6.13
C MET A 633 -48.43 29.62 -6.48
N TRP A 634 -48.57 28.90 -7.60
CA TRP A 634 -47.87 27.61 -7.77
C TRP A 634 -47.04 27.49 -9.04
N GLY A 635 -45.91 28.19 -9.08
CA GLY A 635 -44.96 28.20 -10.21
C GLY A 635 -43.48 28.05 -9.84
N TYR A 636 -43.12 27.57 -8.64
CA TYR A 636 -41.72 27.48 -8.20
C TYR A 636 -41.37 26.20 -7.42
N ASN A 637 -40.09 25.82 -7.46
CA ASN A 637 -39.44 24.73 -6.70
C ASN A 637 -39.47 25.02 -5.19
N CYS A 638 -40.54 24.63 -4.50
CA CYS A 638 -40.73 24.91 -3.07
C CYS A 638 -40.94 23.61 -2.27
N ILE A 639 -40.31 23.50 -1.08
CA ILE A 639 -40.65 22.49 -0.06
C ILE A 639 -41.68 23.13 0.88
N SER A 640 -42.73 22.44 1.34
CA SER A 640 -43.68 22.99 2.32
C SER A 640 -43.45 22.42 3.73
N SER A 641 -43.51 23.27 4.77
CA SER A 641 -43.54 22.85 6.18
C SER A 641 -44.91 23.07 6.81
N TYR A 642 -45.40 22.06 7.54
CA TYR A 642 -46.63 22.09 8.32
C TYR A 642 -46.30 22.17 9.82
N SER A 643 -47.06 22.99 10.56
CA SER A 643 -46.94 23.07 12.02
C SER A 643 -48.01 22.20 12.68
N PRO A 644 -47.71 21.51 13.78
CA PRO A 644 -48.54 20.41 14.21
C PRO A 644 -49.47 20.77 15.36
N THR A 645 -49.67 22.04 15.72
CA THR A 645 -50.68 22.36 16.72
C THR A 645 -52.07 22.07 16.15
N GLY A 646 -52.52 20.82 16.29
CA GLY A 646 -53.78 20.31 15.79
C GLY A 646 -54.93 21.01 16.46
N ALA A 647 -55.53 21.96 15.74
CA ALA A 647 -56.96 22.16 15.63
C ALA A 647 -57.20 23.27 14.61
N TYR A 648 -58.35 23.23 13.97
CA TYR A 648 -59.02 24.33 13.27
C TYR A 648 -59.16 25.60 14.14
N LYS A 649 -58.07 26.24 14.53
CA LYS A 649 -58.06 27.52 15.25
C LYS A 649 -57.36 28.53 14.37
N ASN A 650 -58.09 29.59 14.03
CA ASN A 650 -57.61 30.85 13.44
C ASN A 650 -56.62 31.59 14.36
N SER A 651 -55.62 30.91 14.93
CA SER A 651 -54.60 31.50 15.80
C SER A 651 -53.24 31.37 15.13
N ALA A 652 -52.60 32.51 14.87
CA ALA A 652 -51.26 32.54 14.32
C ALA A 652 -50.24 31.92 15.27
N ILE A 653 -49.27 31.18 14.70
CA ILE A 653 -48.11 30.68 15.42
C ILE A 653 -47.07 31.79 15.36
N HIS A 654 -46.76 32.34 16.52
CA HIS A 654 -45.78 33.41 16.66
C HIS A 654 -44.50 32.88 17.29
N ASN A 655 -43.36 33.43 16.87
CA ASN A 655 -42.08 33.26 17.58
C ASN A 655 -41.58 31.79 17.65
N GLN A 656 -41.59 31.07 16.52
CA GLN A 656 -40.81 29.84 16.38
C GLN A 656 -39.33 30.22 16.51
N GLY A 657 -38.59 29.71 17.49
CA GLY A 657 -37.17 30.02 17.62
C GLY A 657 -36.33 29.37 16.52
N LEU A 658 -35.05 29.06 16.77
CA LEU A 658 -34.18 28.49 15.72
C LEU A 658 -34.38 26.97 15.62
N HIS A 659 -34.85 26.51 14.47
CA HIS A 659 -34.84 25.11 14.07
C HIS A 659 -33.81 24.93 12.96
N ALA A 660 -32.74 24.16 13.17
CA ALA A 660 -31.68 23.94 12.19
C ALA A 660 -31.35 22.44 12.03
N TYR A 661 -31.04 22.05 10.79
CA TYR A 661 -30.85 20.67 10.36
C TYR A 661 -29.45 20.50 9.76
N TYR A 662 -28.65 19.58 10.29
CA TYR A 662 -27.27 19.36 9.89
C TYR A 662 -27.02 17.90 9.49
N VAL A 663 -26.15 17.68 8.50
CA VAL A 663 -25.69 16.33 8.10
C VAL A 663 -24.18 16.23 8.20
N ARG A 664 -23.67 15.03 8.50
CA ARG A 664 -22.22 14.78 8.64
C ARG A 664 -21.77 13.44 8.07
#